data_AF-A0A838HAD4-F1
#
_entry.id   AF-A0A838HAD4-F1
#
_cell.length_a   1.000
_cell.length_b   1.000
_cell.length_c   1.000
_cell.angle_alpha   90.00
_cell.angle_beta   90.00
_cell.angle_gamma   90.00
#
_symmetry.space_group_name_H-M   'P 1'
#
loop_
_entity.id
_entity.type
_entity.pdbx_description
1 polymer ?
#
loop_
_entity_poly.entity_id
_entity_poly.type
_entity_poly.pdbx_seq_one_letter_code
_entity_poly.pdbx_strand_id
1 'polypeptide(L)'
;MYATYLGGTGTSTTRGRSIAVDGAGSAYVTGDTDAADFPTTSGTYDETWNGSTDAFVARLNATGSALTWSTYLGGPAEDRAVALELHSDGTVSVAGRTAGAGFPTTGGAPDTTYGGGVSDGFVSRLDPAGGTLVSSTYLGGTGSDQAYGLGVDVEGSAYVAGETSSPDFPLSHAALGPQGGPSDAFLVKLGQDGAPGWSVQLGGTSSDRVVGVAVDAGGNAYLTGRTYSSDFPVTPGAYDRVANGPADAFVTKVDSSGATALYSTLLGGAGEERGVGILVDDQRGVYLTGETRSSDFPVTPGALDGSFNGDVDGFIARLDAAGSALLYSTYVGGGLFDEGNGIAVDTAGNVYVAGGTASADFPSTGTAHDSTFNSATGEDAYALKLSLRPARLVAYETRPPGGKLDVAVYDLTVGAPVPLPGLNQAVADERTPSLSADGNLIAFTSSRSGAGDVYLYDRSRSSLVTLARLNAAGSLDSSPSISPSGDRIAFDSARAGAGDVYLYNRTTSALETLRGLNTKGYFEGFPSLDGSFIVFESSRSGGGDIYLHDRSRSRLVSLPGLNSSFAEGSPSIADEGRLIAFESYRSGTADILLYDRSTSSVVELPGLNTGFAEETPWLSLDGRFLAFSSDRSGSDDLYLYDRLTSSLGELSGVNTSGEELSPSIR
;
A
#
# COMPACT_ATOMS: atom_id res chain seq x y z
N MET A 1 -12.96 -26.51 4.67
CA MET A 1 -13.64 -26.07 3.44
C MET A 1 -15.14 -26.18 3.68
N TYR A 2 -15.89 -25.11 3.48
CA TYR A 2 -17.35 -25.11 3.47
C TYR A 2 -17.85 -24.33 2.26
N ALA A 3 -19.08 -24.63 1.83
CA ALA A 3 -19.85 -23.83 0.89
C ALA A 3 -21.32 -23.92 1.35
N THR A 4 -22.06 -22.82 1.27
CA THR A 4 -23.48 -22.77 1.66
C THR A 4 -24.24 -21.82 0.74
N TYR A 5 -25.54 -22.03 0.61
CA TYR A 5 -26.45 -21.11 -0.06
C TYR A 5 -26.96 -20.08 0.95
N LEU A 6 -27.08 -18.82 0.51
CA LEU A 6 -27.65 -17.71 1.27
C LEU A 6 -28.61 -16.96 0.35
N GLY A 7 -29.91 -17.01 0.64
CA GLY A 7 -30.95 -16.40 -0.18
C GLY A 7 -32.34 -16.85 0.25
N GLY A 8 -33.36 -16.17 -0.28
CA GLY A 8 -34.76 -16.53 -0.08
C GLY A 8 -35.21 -17.73 -0.91
N THR A 9 -36.50 -18.03 -0.88
CA THR A 9 -37.08 -19.17 -1.61
C THR A 9 -37.77 -18.76 -2.92
N GLY A 10 -37.96 -19.73 -3.82
CA GLY A 10 -38.72 -19.52 -5.05
C GLY A 10 -37.91 -18.87 -6.18
N THR A 11 -38.45 -17.83 -6.81
CA THR A 11 -37.86 -17.15 -7.98
C THR A 11 -37.15 -15.86 -7.62
N SER A 12 -36.97 -15.57 -6.32
CA SER A 12 -36.24 -14.39 -5.87
C SER A 12 -34.78 -14.47 -6.29
N THR A 13 -34.20 -13.32 -6.61
CA THR A 13 -32.78 -13.15 -6.86
C THR A 13 -32.08 -12.66 -5.59
N THR A 14 -31.00 -13.34 -5.23
CA THR A 14 -30.04 -12.90 -4.22
C THR A 14 -28.65 -12.94 -4.84
N ARG A 15 -27.88 -11.87 -4.71
CA ARG A 15 -26.50 -11.80 -5.23
C ARG A 15 -25.56 -11.43 -4.10
N GLY A 16 -24.59 -12.29 -3.78
CA GLY A 16 -23.43 -11.90 -2.98
C GLY A 16 -22.50 -11.02 -3.80
N ARG A 17 -22.11 -9.86 -3.27
CA ARG A 17 -21.29 -8.86 -3.98
C ARG A 17 -19.90 -8.69 -3.41
N SER A 18 -19.75 -8.81 -2.09
CA SER A 18 -18.46 -8.70 -1.40
C SER A 18 -18.45 -9.58 -0.16
N ILE A 19 -17.24 -10.01 0.23
CA ILE A 19 -16.97 -10.88 1.38
C ILE A 19 -15.71 -10.43 2.11
N ALA A 20 -15.73 -10.47 3.44
CA ALA A 20 -14.56 -10.30 4.30
C ALA A 20 -14.56 -11.36 5.41
N VAL A 21 -13.41 -11.58 6.06
CA VAL A 21 -13.26 -12.60 7.11
C VAL A 21 -12.58 -11.99 8.33
N ASP A 22 -13.14 -12.21 9.52
CA ASP A 22 -12.54 -11.75 10.77
C ASP A 22 -11.40 -12.67 11.26
N GLY A 23 -10.64 -12.22 12.26
CA GLY A 23 -9.55 -13.01 12.85
C GLY A 23 -9.99 -14.32 13.54
N ALA A 24 -11.29 -14.50 13.78
CA ALA A 24 -11.87 -15.75 14.29
C ALA A 24 -12.31 -16.70 13.16
N GLY A 25 -12.17 -16.28 11.89
CA GLY A 25 -12.54 -17.03 10.70
C GLY A 25 -14.01 -16.87 10.29
N SER A 26 -14.79 -15.98 10.92
CA SER A 26 -16.19 -15.74 10.55
C SER A 26 -16.27 -14.93 9.27
N ALA A 27 -17.08 -15.36 8.31
CA ALA A 27 -17.24 -14.69 7.04
C ALA A 27 -18.41 -13.69 7.09
N TYR A 28 -18.19 -12.49 6.56
CA TYR A 28 -19.19 -11.45 6.39
C TYR A 28 -19.47 -11.29 4.91
N VAL A 29 -20.73 -11.35 4.52
CA VAL A 29 -21.17 -11.26 3.12
C VAL A 29 -22.18 -10.13 3.00
N THR A 30 -22.01 -9.29 1.98
CA THR A 30 -22.99 -8.28 1.59
C THR A 30 -23.50 -8.53 0.19
N GLY A 31 -24.64 -7.94 -0.14
CA GLY A 31 -25.19 -8.01 -1.49
C GLY A 31 -26.55 -7.37 -1.64
N ASP A 32 -27.28 -7.82 -2.65
CA ASP A 32 -28.64 -7.37 -2.95
C ASP A 32 -29.62 -8.54 -3.04
N THR A 33 -30.87 -8.33 -2.60
CA THR A 33 -31.93 -9.33 -2.73
C THR A 33 -33.32 -8.72 -2.91
N ASP A 34 -34.13 -9.35 -3.76
CA ASP A 34 -35.57 -9.07 -3.90
C ASP A 34 -36.45 -10.06 -3.10
N ALA A 35 -35.82 -10.90 -2.27
CA ALA A 35 -36.51 -11.91 -1.47
C ALA A 35 -37.07 -11.29 -0.20
N ALA A 36 -38.39 -11.37 0.01
CA ALA A 36 -39.02 -10.97 1.27
C ALA A 36 -38.83 -12.00 2.40
N ASP A 37 -38.34 -13.19 2.07
CA ASP A 37 -38.04 -14.29 2.99
C ASP A 37 -36.53 -14.59 3.07
N PHE A 38 -35.68 -13.59 2.79
CA PHE A 38 -34.24 -13.71 2.99
C PHE A 38 -33.96 -14.06 4.47
N PRO A 39 -33.00 -14.97 4.75
CA PRO A 39 -32.80 -15.47 6.09
C PRO A 39 -32.17 -14.43 7.02
N THR A 40 -33.02 -13.66 7.71
CA THR A 40 -32.61 -12.74 8.79
C THR A 40 -32.58 -13.45 10.14
N THR A 41 -31.94 -12.82 11.13
CA THR A 41 -31.85 -13.34 12.51
C THR A 41 -32.48 -12.38 13.50
N SER A 42 -33.18 -12.89 14.51
CA SER A 42 -33.88 -12.02 15.46
C SER A 42 -32.94 -11.05 16.21
N GLY A 43 -33.36 -9.79 16.31
CA GLY A 43 -32.62 -8.74 17.01
C GLY A 43 -31.58 -8.02 16.17
N THR A 44 -31.57 -8.25 14.85
CA THR A 44 -30.76 -7.47 13.91
C THR A 44 -31.41 -6.14 13.54
N TYR A 45 -30.67 -5.31 12.82
CA TYR A 45 -31.09 -3.97 12.43
C TYR A 45 -32.45 -3.95 11.71
N ASP A 46 -32.62 -4.82 10.71
CA ASP A 46 -33.85 -4.96 9.95
C ASP A 46 -34.12 -6.42 9.57
N GLU A 47 -35.31 -6.90 9.94
CA GLU A 47 -35.79 -8.25 9.65
C GLU A 47 -36.82 -8.25 8.50
N THR A 48 -37.12 -7.09 7.92
CA THR A 48 -38.15 -6.89 6.91
C THR A 48 -37.60 -6.35 5.61
N TRP A 49 -38.13 -6.86 4.50
CA TRP A 49 -37.88 -6.35 3.16
C TRP A 49 -38.76 -5.12 2.90
N ASN A 50 -38.13 -3.97 2.65
CA ASN A 50 -38.78 -2.66 2.62
C ASN A 50 -38.94 -2.06 1.22
N GLY A 51 -38.15 -2.51 0.25
CA GLY A 51 -38.08 -1.95 -1.09
C GLY A 51 -38.46 -2.93 -2.20
N SER A 52 -38.01 -2.67 -3.44
CA SER A 52 -38.08 -3.67 -4.53
C SER A 52 -36.86 -4.59 -4.54
N THR A 53 -35.77 -4.15 -3.93
CA THR A 53 -34.52 -4.89 -3.74
C THR A 53 -33.81 -4.18 -2.59
N ASP A 54 -33.45 -4.92 -1.56
CA ASP A 54 -32.73 -4.35 -0.42
C ASP A 54 -31.30 -4.88 -0.42
N ALA A 55 -30.39 -4.09 0.14
CA ALA A 55 -29.10 -4.63 0.50
C ALA A 55 -29.26 -5.60 1.68
N PHE A 56 -28.34 -6.54 1.82
CA PHE A 56 -28.26 -7.39 3.01
C PHE A 56 -26.84 -7.41 3.55
N VAL A 57 -26.71 -7.65 4.86
CA VAL A 57 -25.43 -7.97 5.49
C VAL A 57 -25.61 -9.23 6.34
N ALA A 58 -24.70 -10.19 6.20
CA ALA A 58 -24.78 -11.48 6.87
C ALA A 58 -23.42 -11.88 7.44
N ARG A 59 -23.40 -12.42 8.66
CA ARG A 59 -22.23 -13.01 9.29
C ARG A 59 -22.42 -14.50 9.49
N LEU A 60 -21.58 -15.30 8.85
CA LEU A 60 -21.49 -16.76 9.00
C LEU A 60 -20.43 -17.11 10.05
N ASN A 61 -20.67 -18.14 10.85
CA ASN A 61 -19.64 -18.66 11.74
C ASN A 61 -18.45 -19.24 10.94
N ALA A 62 -17.32 -19.47 11.59
CA ALA A 62 -16.08 -19.96 10.93
C ALA A 62 -16.19 -21.34 10.25
N THR A 63 -17.26 -22.09 10.54
CA THR A 63 -17.53 -23.38 9.89
C THR A 63 -18.51 -23.27 8.73
N GLY A 64 -19.09 -22.08 8.50
CA GLY A 64 -20.15 -21.84 7.51
C GLY A 64 -21.48 -22.53 7.82
N SER A 65 -21.65 -23.09 9.04
CA SER A 65 -22.79 -23.93 9.39
C SER A 65 -24.01 -23.15 9.89
N ALA A 66 -23.83 -21.88 10.26
CA ALA A 66 -24.91 -21.03 10.74
C ALA A 66 -24.63 -19.55 10.49
N LEU A 67 -25.70 -18.79 10.27
CA LEU A 67 -25.72 -17.34 10.41
C LEU A 67 -25.63 -17.00 11.90
N THR A 68 -24.59 -16.27 12.28
CA THR A 68 -24.48 -15.67 13.61
C THR A 68 -25.39 -14.46 13.71
N TRP A 69 -25.48 -13.69 12.64
CA TRP A 69 -26.53 -12.71 12.42
C TRP A 69 -26.72 -12.43 10.92
N SER A 70 -27.88 -11.95 10.51
CA SER A 70 -28.16 -11.45 9.16
C SER A 70 -29.33 -10.48 9.13
N THR A 71 -29.18 -9.41 8.35
CA THR A 71 -30.10 -8.26 8.31
C THR A 71 -30.32 -7.78 6.88
N TYR A 72 -31.50 -7.18 6.63
CA TYR A 72 -31.66 -6.26 5.51
C TYR A 72 -31.04 -4.89 5.83
N LEU A 73 -30.81 -4.11 4.79
CA LEU A 73 -30.42 -2.71 4.83
C LEU A 73 -30.99 -2.02 3.59
N GLY A 74 -32.05 -1.23 3.77
CA GLY A 74 -32.71 -0.56 2.66
C GLY A 74 -33.87 0.32 3.08
N GLY A 75 -34.31 1.16 2.16
CA GLY A 75 -35.52 1.96 2.25
C GLY A 75 -36.62 1.43 1.30
N PRO A 76 -37.58 2.28 0.91
CA PRO A 76 -38.70 1.87 0.05
C PRO A 76 -38.33 1.70 -1.44
N ALA A 77 -37.08 1.96 -1.82
CA ALA A 77 -36.61 1.97 -3.21
C ALA A 77 -35.73 0.75 -3.51
N GLU A 78 -34.95 0.79 -4.59
CA GLU A 78 -33.90 -0.20 -4.85
C GLU A 78 -32.62 0.19 -4.11
N ASP A 79 -32.10 -0.72 -3.30
CA ASP A 79 -30.86 -0.56 -2.53
C ASP A 79 -29.92 -1.73 -2.81
N ARG A 80 -28.65 -1.43 -3.10
CA ARG A 80 -27.64 -2.46 -3.38
C ARG A 80 -26.34 -2.13 -2.69
N ALA A 81 -25.86 -3.03 -1.84
CA ALA A 81 -24.51 -2.99 -1.31
C ALA A 81 -23.57 -3.75 -2.25
N VAL A 82 -22.45 -3.12 -2.61
CA VAL A 82 -21.47 -3.68 -3.55
C VAL A 82 -20.11 -3.93 -2.91
N ALA A 83 -19.79 -3.22 -1.82
CA ALA A 83 -18.54 -3.37 -1.09
C ALA A 83 -18.79 -3.53 0.42
N LEU A 84 -17.92 -4.29 1.08
CA LEU A 84 -17.92 -4.55 2.53
C LEU A 84 -16.49 -4.57 3.06
N GLU A 85 -16.27 -3.90 4.19
CA GLU A 85 -14.98 -3.90 4.90
C GLU A 85 -15.16 -4.06 6.40
N LEU A 86 -14.22 -4.78 7.02
CA LEU A 86 -14.21 -5.03 8.47
C LEU A 86 -13.27 -4.06 9.18
N HIS A 87 -13.72 -3.59 10.34
CA HIS A 87 -12.91 -2.77 11.23
C HIS A 87 -12.27 -3.61 12.33
N SER A 88 -11.16 -3.12 12.89
CA SER A 88 -10.44 -3.78 13.99
C SER A 88 -11.27 -3.88 15.29
N ASP A 89 -12.28 -3.01 15.46
CA ASP A 89 -13.26 -3.04 16.55
C ASP A 89 -14.39 -4.08 16.34
N GLY A 90 -14.39 -4.80 15.22
CA GLY A 90 -15.36 -5.82 14.85
C GLY A 90 -16.65 -5.28 14.20
N THR A 91 -16.77 -3.96 14.01
CA THR A 91 -17.84 -3.37 13.21
C THR A 91 -17.62 -3.64 11.72
N VAL A 92 -18.66 -3.47 10.92
CA VAL A 92 -18.61 -3.70 9.47
C VAL A 92 -19.17 -2.50 8.72
N SER A 93 -18.44 -2.01 7.73
CA SER A 93 -18.90 -0.98 6.80
C SER A 93 -19.35 -1.60 5.50
N VAL A 94 -20.42 -1.08 4.94
CA VAL A 94 -20.95 -1.43 3.61
C VAL A 94 -21.19 -0.17 2.80
N ALA A 95 -20.85 -0.22 1.52
CA ALA A 95 -21.07 0.87 0.58
C ALA A 95 -21.82 0.39 -0.66
N GLY A 96 -22.55 1.29 -1.27
CA GLY A 96 -23.39 0.95 -2.41
C GLY A 96 -24.21 2.11 -2.93
N ARG A 97 -25.37 1.79 -3.51
CA ARG A 97 -26.28 2.78 -4.09
C ARG A 97 -27.72 2.56 -3.65
N THR A 98 -28.47 3.65 -3.55
CA THR A 98 -29.91 3.68 -3.26
C THR A 98 -30.62 4.49 -4.33
N ALA A 99 -31.78 4.03 -4.80
CA ALA A 99 -32.55 4.67 -5.88
C ALA A 99 -33.65 5.62 -5.38
N GLY A 100 -33.68 5.95 -4.09
CA GLY A 100 -34.70 6.86 -3.59
C GLY A 100 -34.56 7.29 -2.14
N ALA A 101 -35.43 8.24 -1.77
CA ALA A 101 -35.52 8.74 -0.42
C ALA A 101 -35.99 7.67 0.58
N GLY A 102 -35.53 7.78 1.82
CA GLY A 102 -35.93 6.89 2.91
C GLY A 102 -34.96 5.74 3.17
N PHE A 103 -33.81 5.68 2.46
CA PHE A 103 -32.69 4.85 2.90
C PHE A 103 -32.26 5.24 4.33
N PRO A 104 -31.98 4.26 5.20
CA PRO A 104 -31.71 4.52 6.61
C PRO A 104 -30.43 5.33 6.83
N THR A 105 -30.54 6.42 7.58
CA THR A 105 -29.42 7.27 8.00
C THR A 105 -29.41 7.47 9.51
N THR A 106 -28.25 7.77 10.07
CA THR A 106 -28.09 8.02 11.51
C THR A 106 -28.25 9.49 11.85
N GLY A 107 -28.72 9.79 13.06
CA GLY A 107 -28.79 11.18 13.54
C GLY A 107 -27.42 11.84 13.57
N GLY A 108 -27.28 13.00 12.92
CA GLY A 108 -26.01 13.72 12.80
C GLY A 108 -25.14 13.27 11.62
N ALA A 109 -25.65 12.40 10.74
CA ALA A 109 -24.98 12.04 9.50
C ALA A 109 -24.67 13.27 8.62
N PRO A 110 -23.57 13.25 7.85
CA PRO A 110 -23.22 14.31 6.90
C PRO A 110 -24.34 14.65 5.91
N ASP A 111 -25.02 13.62 5.40
CA ASP A 111 -26.19 13.75 4.53
C ASP A 111 -27.28 12.73 4.90
N THR A 112 -28.51 13.20 4.96
CA THR A 112 -29.71 12.43 5.31
C THR A 112 -30.76 12.43 4.22
N THR A 113 -30.44 13.00 3.04
CA THR A 113 -31.38 13.21 1.95
C THR A 113 -30.88 12.58 0.65
N TYR A 114 -31.81 12.03 -0.11
CA TYR A 114 -31.59 11.64 -1.50
C TYR A 114 -31.53 12.89 -2.37
N GLY A 115 -30.38 13.18 -2.95
CA GLY A 115 -30.05 14.38 -3.71
C GLY A 115 -30.66 14.40 -5.12
N GLY A 116 -30.75 13.26 -5.81
CA GLY A 116 -31.36 13.21 -7.14
C GLY A 116 -30.91 12.05 -8.02
N GLY A 117 -31.00 12.26 -9.34
CA GLY A 117 -30.60 11.25 -10.33
C GLY A 117 -31.35 9.91 -10.26
N VAL A 118 -30.69 8.86 -10.76
CA VAL A 118 -31.18 7.47 -10.75
C VAL A 118 -30.83 6.75 -9.45
N SER A 119 -29.71 7.14 -8.83
CA SER A 119 -29.30 6.66 -7.52
C SER A 119 -28.33 7.64 -6.88
N ASP A 120 -28.26 7.59 -5.55
CA ASP A 120 -27.19 8.16 -4.75
C ASP A 120 -26.32 7.05 -4.18
N GLY A 121 -25.06 7.37 -3.88
CA GLY A 121 -24.21 6.50 -3.08
C GLY A 121 -24.67 6.46 -1.62
N PHE A 122 -24.34 5.40 -0.90
CA PHE A 122 -24.44 5.36 0.55
C PHE A 122 -23.22 4.67 1.15
N VAL A 123 -23.01 4.95 2.44
CA VAL A 123 -22.13 4.16 3.30
C VAL A 123 -22.75 4.02 4.68
N SER A 124 -22.79 2.78 5.17
CA SER A 124 -23.38 2.41 6.45
C SER A 124 -22.39 1.56 7.25
N ARG A 125 -22.31 1.78 8.56
CA ARG A 125 -21.52 0.99 9.49
C ARG A 125 -22.45 0.31 10.50
N LEU A 126 -22.37 -1.01 10.59
CA LEU A 126 -23.11 -1.79 11.58
C LEU A 126 -22.21 -2.16 12.77
N ASP A 127 -22.83 -2.25 13.94
CA ASP A 127 -22.15 -2.75 15.13
C ASP A 127 -21.79 -4.25 15.00
N PRO A 128 -20.90 -4.80 15.83
CA PRO A 128 -20.44 -6.19 15.68
C PRO A 128 -21.56 -7.24 15.78
N ALA A 129 -22.68 -6.89 16.43
CA ALA A 129 -23.85 -7.75 16.52
C ALA A 129 -24.83 -7.62 15.34
N GLY A 130 -24.63 -6.65 14.43
CA GLY A 130 -25.52 -6.38 13.29
C GLY A 130 -26.90 -5.84 13.68
N GLY A 131 -27.04 -5.32 14.90
CA GLY A 131 -28.30 -4.86 15.48
C GLY A 131 -28.55 -3.36 15.31
N THR A 132 -27.51 -2.56 15.07
CA THR A 132 -27.60 -1.10 15.04
C THR A 132 -26.68 -0.50 13.97
N LEU A 133 -27.14 0.60 13.36
CA LEU A 133 -26.27 1.46 12.56
C LEU A 133 -25.47 2.37 13.49
N VAL A 134 -24.16 2.18 13.51
CA VAL A 134 -23.19 3.07 14.17
C VAL A 134 -23.15 4.42 13.44
N SER A 135 -23.12 4.36 12.11
CA SER A 135 -23.22 5.51 11.22
C SER A 135 -23.88 5.11 9.90
N SER A 136 -24.60 6.02 9.26
CA SER A 136 -25.13 5.81 7.91
C SER A 136 -25.48 7.14 7.25
N THR A 137 -24.99 7.37 6.03
CA THR A 137 -25.13 8.63 5.28
C THR A 137 -25.30 8.38 3.78
N TYR A 138 -25.96 9.30 3.10
CA TYR A 138 -25.90 9.40 1.63
C TYR A 138 -24.55 10.00 1.20
N LEU A 139 -24.19 9.72 -0.06
CA LEU A 139 -23.04 10.26 -0.79
C LEU A 139 -23.51 10.63 -2.20
N GLY A 140 -23.73 11.92 -2.46
CA GLY A 140 -24.20 12.36 -3.77
C GLY A 140 -24.58 13.83 -3.85
N GLY A 141 -25.22 14.19 -4.95
CA GLY A 141 -25.78 15.51 -5.25
C GLY A 141 -27.02 15.38 -6.13
N THR A 142 -27.28 16.35 -7.00
CA THR A 142 -28.51 16.37 -7.82
C THR A 142 -28.52 15.40 -9.01
N GLY A 143 -27.35 14.88 -9.39
CA GLY A 143 -27.14 13.91 -10.45
C GLY A 143 -27.20 12.47 -9.95
N SER A 144 -26.63 11.54 -10.71
CA SER A 144 -26.52 10.14 -10.31
C SER A 144 -25.15 9.89 -9.70
N ASP A 145 -25.14 9.26 -8.54
CA ASP A 145 -23.96 8.95 -7.75
C ASP A 145 -23.97 7.48 -7.34
N GLN A 146 -22.81 6.83 -7.42
CA GLN A 146 -22.68 5.41 -7.08
C GLN A 146 -21.37 5.17 -6.36
N ALA A 147 -21.42 4.56 -5.18
CA ALA A 147 -20.24 4.03 -4.51
C ALA A 147 -19.97 2.60 -4.98
N TYR A 148 -18.75 2.34 -5.47
CA TYR A 148 -18.31 1.03 -5.95
C TYR A 148 -17.24 0.40 -5.06
N GLY A 149 -16.31 1.21 -4.54
CA GLY A 149 -15.17 0.76 -3.74
C GLY A 149 -15.25 1.26 -2.30
N LEU A 150 -14.78 0.43 -1.38
CA LEU A 150 -14.64 0.73 0.04
C LEU A 150 -13.31 0.18 0.54
N GLY A 151 -12.53 1.01 1.22
CA GLY A 151 -11.35 0.61 1.99
C GLY A 151 -11.41 1.20 3.40
N VAL A 152 -10.64 0.66 4.34
CA VAL A 152 -10.55 1.16 5.71
C VAL A 152 -9.09 1.35 6.13
N ASP A 153 -8.78 2.45 6.83
CA ASP A 153 -7.45 2.65 7.42
C ASP A 153 -7.33 2.01 8.81
N VAL A 154 -6.12 2.02 9.36
CA VAL A 154 -5.82 1.45 10.69
C VAL A 154 -6.53 2.22 11.82
N GLU A 155 -6.85 3.49 11.60
CA GLU A 155 -7.67 4.33 12.49
C GLU A 155 -9.18 4.04 12.39
N GLY A 156 -9.60 3.18 11.47
CA GLY A 156 -11.01 2.79 11.28
C GLY A 156 -11.84 3.77 10.46
N SER A 157 -11.19 4.70 9.74
CA SER A 157 -11.84 5.59 8.77
C SER A 157 -12.19 4.83 7.50
N ALA A 158 -13.34 5.13 6.91
CA ALA A 158 -13.80 4.56 5.64
C ALA A 158 -13.40 5.45 4.45
N TYR A 159 -12.88 4.83 3.40
CA TYR A 159 -12.53 5.43 2.13
C TYR A 159 -13.47 4.89 1.05
N VAL A 160 -14.43 5.71 0.63
CA VAL A 160 -15.48 5.32 -0.31
C VAL A 160 -15.21 5.96 -1.66
N ALA A 161 -15.20 5.18 -2.72
CA ALA A 161 -14.95 5.69 -4.07
C ALA A 161 -15.97 5.19 -5.08
N GLY A 162 -16.12 5.95 -6.16
CA GLY A 162 -17.13 5.66 -7.15
C GLY A 162 -17.13 6.64 -8.32
N GLU A 163 -18.31 6.85 -8.91
CA GLU A 163 -18.54 7.85 -9.95
C GLU A 163 -19.71 8.77 -9.58
N THR A 164 -19.61 10.02 -9.98
CA THR A 164 -20.61 11.07 -9.77
C THR A 164 -20.91 11.78 -11.08
N SER A 165 -22.19 11.99 -11.41
CA SER A 165 -22.60 12.93 -12.46
C SER A 165 -23.12 14.25 -11.86
N SER A 166 -22.92 14.46 -10.55
CA SER A 166 -23.51 15.55 -9.79
C SER A 166 -22.61 16.79 -9.85
N PRO A 167 -23.08 17.90 -10.45
CA PRO A 167 -22.30 19.15 -10.49
C PRO A 167 -22.13 19.79 -9.10
N ASP A 168 -22.93 19.35 -8.13
CA ASP A 168 -22.95 19.80 -6.74
C ASP A 168 -22.51 18.71 -5.75
N PHE A 169 -21.78 17.69 -6.21
CA PHE A 169 -21.20 16.68 -5.32
C PHE A 169 -20.36 17.35 -4.22
N PRO A 170 -20.54 16.96 -2.93
CA PRO A 170 -19.94 17.66 -1.81
C PRO A 170 -18.43 17.44 -1.73
N LEU A 171 -17.66 18.38 -2.28
CA LEU A 171 -16.19 18.38 -2.27
C LEU A 171 -15.61 19.23 -1.14
N SER A 172 -14.59 18.71 -0.45
CA SER A 172 -13.78 19.48 0.50
C SER A 172 -12.42 19.92 -0.07
N HIS A 173 -11.95 19.26 -1.14
CA HIS A 173 -10.72 19.59 -1.86
C HIS A 173 -11.01 19.97 -3.32
N ALA A 174 -10.06 20.69 -3.92
CA ALA A 174 -10.08 20.91 -5.36
C ALA A 174 -9.88 19.56 -6.08
N ALA A 175 -10.54 19.39 -7.22
CA ALA A 175 -10.42 18.18 -8.02
C ALA A 175 -8.98 17.92 -8.49
N LEU A 176 -8.63 16.64 -8.55
CA LEU A 176 -7.38 16.14 -9.09
C LEU A 176 -7.57 15.90 -10.58
N GLY A 177 -7.35 16.93 -11.41
CA GLY A 177 -7.43 16.83 -12.88
C GLY A 177 -8.39 17.83 -13.54
N PRO A 178 -8.38 17.93 -14.87
CA PRO A 178 -9.34 18.74 -15.60
C PRO A 178 -10.73 18.10 -15.50
N GLN A 179 -11.71 18.78 -14.91
CA GLN A 179 -13.07 18.23 -14.73
C GLN A 179 -14.00 18.62 -15.87
N GLY A 180 -15.14 17.93 -15.99
CA GLY A 180 -16.22 18.33 -16.89
C GLY A 180 -16.76 17.22 -17.79
N GLY A 181 -16.44 15.96 -17.49
CA GLY A 181 -17.03 14.81 -18.16
C GLY A 181 -18.50 14.57 -17.73
N PRO A 182 -19.19 13.62 -18.39
CA PRO A 182 -20.54 13.22 -18.00
C PRO A 182 -20.63 12.58 -16.60
N SER A 183 -19.54 11.96 -16.16
CA SER A 183 -19.38 11.44 -14.81
C SER A 183 -17.91 11.42 -14.42
N ASP A 184 -17.55 11.95 -13.26
CA ASP A 184 -16.18 11.98 -12.75
C ASP A 184 -16.04 11.00 -11.59
N ALA A 185 -14.83 10.48 -11.35
CA ALA A 185 -14.61 9.62 -10.20
C ALA A 185 -14.54 10.46 -8.91
N PHE A 186 -14.99 9.90 -7.80
CA PHE A 186 -14.83 10.53 -6.49
C PHE A 186 -14.13 9.60 -5.49
N LEU A 187 -13.53 10.21 -4.46
CA LEU A 187 -13.06 9.56 -3.25
C LEU A 187 -13.50 10.39 -2.02
N VAL A 188 -14.12 9.74 -1.05
CA VAL A 188 -14.57 10.33 0.22
C VAL A 188 -13.95 9.57 1.39
N LYS A 189 -13.31 10.30 2.32
CA LYS A 189 -12.90 9.79 3.63
C LYS A 189 -13.93 10.19 4.70
N LEU A 190 -14.42 9.21 5.45
CA LEU A 190 -15.23 9.39 6.65
C LEU A 190 -14.50 8.82 7.86
N GLY A 191 -14.57 9.49 9.01
CA GLY A 191 -14.03 8.98 10.27
C GLY A 191 -14.75 7.72 10.74
N GLN A 192 -14.21 7.10 11.79
CA GLN A 192 -14.73 5.84 12.36
C GLN A 192 -16.22 5.96 12.77
N ASP A 193 -16.62 7.11 13.27
CA ASP A 193 -17.99 7.46 13.68
C ASP A 193 -18.88 7.95 12.51
N GLY A 194 -18.36 7.93 11.27
CA GLY A 194 -19.03 8.50 10.09
C GLY A 194 -18.92 10.03 9.99
N ALA A 195 -18.13 10.68 10.83
CA ALA A 195 -17.87 12.12 10.69
C ALA A 195 -17.19 12.44 9.35
N PRO A 196 -17.49 13.59 8.73
CA PRO A 196 -16.89 13.97 7.45
C PRO A 196 -15.39 14.23 7.63
N GLY A 197 -14.56 13.53 6.86
CA GLY A 197 -13.12 13.78 6.77
C GLY A 197 -12.82 14.73 5.62
N TRP A 198 -12.67 14.17 4.41
CA TRP A 198 -12.45 14.94 3.20
C TRP A 198 -13.06 14.24 1.98
N SER A 199 -13.23 14.98 0.90
CA SER A 199 -13.73 14.47 -0.38
C SER A 199 -13.05 15.17 -1.56
N VAL A 200 -12.78 14.41 -2.61
CA VAL A 200 -12.09 14.87 -3.82
C VAL A 200 -12.64 14.16 -5.04
N GLN A 201 -12.74 14.86 -6.17
CA GLN A 201 -12.99 14.27 -7.48
C GLN A 201 -11.68 14.07 -8.25
N LEU A 202 -11.61 13.05 -9.08
CA LEU A 202 -10.47 12.66 -9.90
C LEU A 202 -10.99 12.31 -11.29
N GLY A 203 -10.45 12.95 -12.33
CA GLY A 203 -10.89 12.67 -13.70
C GLY A 203 -10.35 13.68 -14.71
N GLY A 204 -10.72 13.42 -15.96
CA GLY A 204 -10.48 14.26 -17.12
C GLY A 204 -11.79 14.81 -17.70
N THR A 205 -11.80 15.09 -19.00
CA THR A 205 -12.96 15.70 -19.68
C THR A 205 -13.98 14.70 -20.23
N SER A 206 -13.76 13.40 -20.04
CA SER A 206 -14.69 12.31 -20.38
C SER A 206 -15.15 11.60 -19.10
N SER A 207 -15.89 10.48 -19.21
CA SER A 207 -16.30 9.71 -18.04
C SER A 207 -15.13 9.00 -17.37
N ASP A 208 -15.08 9.07 -16.05
CA ASP A 208 -14.07 8.43 -15.21
C ASP A 208 -14.75 7.76 -14.02
N ARG A 209 -14.25 6.59 -13.60
CA ARG A 209 -14.77 5.91 -12.41
C ARG A 209 -13.69 5.17 -11.64
N VAL A 210 -13.82 5.16 -10.31
CA VAL A 210 -13.07 4.26 -9.43
C VAL A 210 -13.94 3.06 -9.07
N VAL A 211 -13.35 1.88 -9.06
CA VAL A 211 -14.00 0.61 -8.68
C VAL A 211 -13.30 -0.01 -7.48
N GLY A 212 -11.97 -0.02 -7.47
CA GLY A 212 -11.17 -0.60 -6.37
C GLY A 212 -10.50 0.48 -5.53
N VAL A 213 -10.47 0.26 -4.21
CA VAL A 213 -9.79 1.11 -3.23
C VAL A 213 -8.98 0.21 -2.30
N ALA A 214 -7.70 0.54 -2.11
CA ALA A 214 -6.87 0.00 -1.03
C ALA A 214 -6.30 1.17 -0.21
N VAL A 215 -6.00 0.93 1.06
CA VAL A 215 -5.46 1.98 1.96
C VAL A 215 -4.22 1.43 2.65
N ASP A 216 -3.12 2.18 2.63
CA ASP A 216 -1.90 1.80 3.36
C ASP A 216 -1.97 2.20 4.85
N ALA A 217 -1.00 1.71 5.64
CA ALA A 217 -0.92 2.02 7.07
C ALA A 217 -0.77 3.53 7.36
N GLY A 218 -0.24 4.31 6.42
CA GLY A 218 -0.10 5.76 6.49
C GLY A 218 -1.38 6.52 6.11
N GLY A 219 -2.47 5.81 5.78
CA GLY A 219 -3.76 6.36 5.40
C GLY A 219 -3.81 6.91 3.96
N ASN A 220 -2.85 6.56 3.10
CA ASN A 220 -2.90 6.92 1.69
C ASN A 220 -3.82 5.95 0.94
N ALA A 221 -4.66 6.49 0.06
CA ALA A 221 -5.59 5.70 -0.72
C ALA A 221 -5.01 5.37 -2.10
N TYR A 222 -5.16 4.12 -2.51
CA TYR A 222 -4.77 3.60 -3.82
C TYR A 222 -6.03 3.24 -4.58
N LEU A 223 -6.21 3.85 -5.74
CA LEU A 223 -7.44 3.75 -6.52
C LEU A 223 -7.17 3.04 -7.83
N THR A 224 -8.07 2.17 -8.26
CA THR A 224 -8.10 1.66 -9.63
C THR A 224 -9.52 1.70 -10.20
N GLY A 225 -9.59 1.74 -11.53
CA GLY A 225 -10.84 1.82 -12.25
C GLY A 225 -10.58 1.94 -13.75
N ARG A 226 -11.40 2.74 -14.42
CA ARG A 226 -11.23 3.03 -15.85
C ARG A 226 -11.41 4.52 -16.13
N THR A 227 -10.65 5.00 -17.10
CA THR A 227 -10.78 6.36 -17.63
C THR A 227 -11.09 6.32 -19.11
N TYR A 228 -12.07 7.11 -19.56
CA TYR A 228 -12.30 7.40 -20.99
C TYR A 228 -11.65 8.73 -21.42
N SER A 229 -10.86 9.34 -20.53
CA SER A 229 -10.33 10.68 -20.66
C SER A 229 -8.91 10.65 -21.20
N SER A 230 -8.70 11.20 -22.41
CA SER A 230 -7.34 11.36 -22.97
C SER A 230 -6.46 12.33 -22.19
N ASP A 231 -7.06 13.15 -21.33
CA ASP A 231 -6.44 14.13 -20.46
C ASP A 231 -6.50 13.73 -18.97
N PHE A 232 -6.67 12.44 -18.68
CA PHE A 232 -6.65 11.92 -17.32
C PHE A 232 -5.39 12.38 -16.56
N PRO A 233 -5.51 12.81 -15.29
CA PRO A 233 -4.39 13.31 -14.51
C PRO A 233 -3.32 12.23 -14.25
N VAL A 234 -2.14 12.40 -14.84
CA VAL A 234 -0.95 11.55 -14.62
C VAL A 234 0.21 12.34 -14.05
N THR A 235 1.01 11.72 -13.17
CA THR A 235 2.15 12.39 -12.52
C THR A 235 3.44 12.28 -13.32
N PRO A 236 4.38 13.23 -13.15
CA PRO A 236 5.73 13.07 -13.69
C PRO A 236 6.40 11.79 -13.18
N GLY A 237 7.01 11.02 -14.08
CA GLY A 237 7.69 9.77 -13.73
C GLY A 237 6.77 8.56 -13.57
N ALA A 238 5.46 8.71 -13.81
CA ALA A 238 4.54 7.58 -13.91
C ALA A 238 4.94 6.60 -15.02
N TYR A 239 4.59 5.32 -14.83
CA TYR A 239 4.86 4.23 -15.77
C TYR A 239 4.32 4.53 -17.17
N ASP A 240 3.04 4.93 -17.25
CA ASP A 240 2.41 5.42 -18.46
C ASP A 240 1.67 6.73 -18.22
N ARG A 241 1.82 7.63 -19.18
CA ARG A 241 1.33 9.01 -19.16
C ARG A 241 0.46 9.35 -20.36
N VAL A 242 0.14 8.39 -21.20
CA VAL A 242 -0.64 8.57 -22.42
C VAL A 242 -1.78 7.56 -22.41
N ALA A 243 -3.00 8.03 -22.69
CA ALA A 243 -4.12 7.12 -22.93
C ALA A 243 -3.92 6.42 -24.27
N ASN A 244 -3.83 5.09 -24.26
CA ASN A 244 -3.46 4.30 -25.42
C ASN A 244 -4.67 3.78 -26.20
N GLY A 245 -5.83 3.72 -25.55
CA GLY A 245 -7.07 3.23 -26.13
C GLY A 245 -8.29 4.11 -25.84
N PRO A 246 -9.49 3.64 -26.23
CA PRO A 246 -10.77 4.26 -25.86
C PRO A 246 -11.01 4.32 -24.34
N ALA A 247 -10.44 3.40 -23.57
CA ALA A 247 -10.43 3.47 -22.12
C ALA A 247 -9.24 2.71 -21.55
N ASP A 248 -8.54 3.30 -20.59
CA ASP A 248 -7.41 2.65 -19.93
C ASP A 248 -7.75 2.39 -18.45
N ALA A 249 -7.17 1.32 -17.89
CA ALA A 249 -7.11 1.20 -16.45
C ALA A 249 -6.13 2.24 -15.89
N PHE A 250 -6.31 2.61 -14.63
CA PHE A 250 -5.38 3.52 -13.95
C PHE A 250 -5.07 3.07 -12.53
N VAL A 251 -3.97 3.60 -12.01
CA VAL A 251 -3.64 3.57 -10.58
C VAL A 251 -3.29 4.97 -10.10
N THR A 252 -4.04 5.47 -9.12
CA THR A 252 -3.75 6.76 -8.46
C THR A 252 -3.55 6.55 -6.97
N LYS A 253 -2.41 6.98 -6.44
CA LYS A 253 -2.15 7.07 -4.99
C LYS A 253 -2.46 8.49 -4.52
N VAL A 254 -3.45 8.65 -3.65
CA VAL A 254 -3.83 9.92 -3.02
C VAL A 254 -3.27 9.95 -1.60
N ASP A 255 -2.68 11.08 -1.22
CA ASP A 255 -2.12 11.26 0.12
C ASP A 255 -3.21 11.18 1.22
N SER A 256 -2.79 10.94 2.46
CA SER A 256 -3.73 10.81 3.59
C SER A 256 -4.56 12.06 3.90
N SER A 257 -4.15 13.23 3.39
CA SER A 257 -4.94 14.46 3.47
C SER A 257 -6.03 14.56 2.39
N GLY A 258 -5.97 13.75 1.33
CA GLY A 258 -6.90 13.80 0.20
C GLY A 258 -6.64 14.94 -0.78
N ALA A 259 -5.58 15.72 -0.56
CA ALA A 259 -5.33 16.96 -1.29
C ALA A 259 -4.38 16.77 -2.48
N THR A 260 -3.65 15.65 -2.56
CA THR A 260 -2.61 15.46 -3.59
C THR A 260 -2.55 14.03 -4.07
N ALA A 261 -2.54 13.84 -5.39
CA ALA A 261 -2.09 12.59 -6.00
C ALA A 261 -0.56 12.50 -5.86
N LEU A 262 -0.08 11.58 -5.03
CA LEU A 262 1.35 11.29 -4.85
C LEU A 262 1.94 10.68 -6.12
N TYR A 263 1.21 9.78 -6.76
CA TYR A 263 1.43 9.40 -8.15
C TYR A 263 0.11 9.02 -8.83
N SER A 264 0.10 9.06 -10.16
CA SER A 264 -1.02 8.61 -11.00
C SER A 264 -0.48 8.13 -12.34
N THR A 265 -0.81 6.89 -12.72
CA THR A 265 -0.37 6.24 -13.97
C THR A 265 -1.53 5.55 -14.66
N LEU A 266 -1.42 5.43 -15.98
CA LEU A 266 -2.29 4.58 -16.80
C LEU A 266 -1.70 3.17 -16.95
N LEU A 267 -2.55 2.22 -17.32
CA LEU A 267 -2.20 0.86 -17.72
C LEU A 267 -3.22 0.37 -18.76
N GLY A 268 -2.79 0.28 -20.01
CA GLY A 268 -3.67 -0.13 -21.11
C GLY A 268 -2.93 -0.29 -22.44
N GLY A 269 -3.65 -0.80 -23.44
CA GLY A 269 -3.21 -0.93 -24.82
C GLY A 269 -4.15 -0.17 -25.76
N ALA A 270 -4.29 -0.62 -27.02
CA ALA A 270 -5.12 0.06 -28.01
C ALA A 270 -6.65 -0.14 -27.82
N GLY A 271 -7.06 -1.06 -26.94
CA GLY A 271 -8.43 -1.44 -26.62
C GLY A 271 -8.99 -0.78 -25.36
N GLU A 272 -10.03 -1.39 -24.77
CA GLU A 272 -10.57 -0.94 -23.47
C GLU A 272 -10.02 -1.79 -22.33
N GLU A 273 -9.54 -1.14 -21.29
CA GLU A 273 -9.13 -1.73 -20.03
C GLU A 273 -9.93 -1.21 -18.85
N ARG A 274 -10.10 -2.07 -17.85
CA ARG A 274 -10.71 -1.71 -16.58
C ARG A 274 -10.01 -2.42 -15.43
N GLY A 275 -9.48 -1.63 -14.50
CA GLY A 275 -9.07 -2.12 -13.19
C GLY A 275 -10.27 -2.39 -12.29
N VAL A 276 -10.25 -3.52 -11.57
CA VAL A 276 -11.33 -3.95 -10.68
C VAL A 276 -10.80 -4.16 -9.28
N GLY A 277 -9.90 -5.13 -9.09
CA GLY A 277 -9.28 -5.42 -7.81
C GLY A 277 -7.95 -4.69 -7.64
N ILE A 278 -7.69 -4.16 -6.45
CA ILE A 278 -6.41 -3.54 -6.07
C ILE A 278 -6.02 -3.93 -4.65
N LEU A 279 -4.73 -4.14 -4.40
CA LEU A 279 -4.15 -4.24 -3.05
C LEU A 279 -2.76 -3.63 -3.04
N VAL A 280 -2.29 -3.26 -1.84
CA VAL A 280 -0.95 -2.75 -1.58
C VAL A 280 -0.23 -3.67 -0.60
N ASP A 281 1.04 -4.00 -0.87
CA ASP A 281 1.88 -4.80 0.02
C ASP A 281 2.68 -3.96 1.03
N ASP A 282 3.44 -4.63 1.90
CA ASP A 282 4.31 -4.03 2.92
C ASP A 282 5.52 -3.27 2.34
N GLN A 283 5.85 -3.53 1.07
CA GLN A 283 6.83 -2.79 0.28
C GLN A 283 6.19 -1.65 -0.53
N ARG A 284 4.91 -1.35 -0.29
CA ARG A 284 4.07 -0.39 -1.02
C ARG A 284 3.93 -0.69 -2.52
N GLY A 285 4.30 -1.89 -2.97
CA GLY A 285 4.00 -2.37 -4.32
C GLY A 285 2.49 -2.56 -4.49
N VAL A 286 1.98 -2.19 -5.65
CA VAL A 286 0.55 -2.25 -5.95
C VAL A 286 0.26 -3.43 -6.86
N TYR A 287 -0.62 -4.33 -6.45
CA TYR A 287 -1.14 -5.38 -7.32
C TYR A 287 -2.54 -5.01 -7.77
N LEU A 288 -2.84 -5.27 -9.04
CA LEU A 288 -4.14 -5.01 -9.62
C LEU A 288 -4.56 -6.13 -10.57
N THR A 289 -5.87 -6.33 -10.66
CA THR A 289 -6.49 -7.24 -11.62
C THR A 289 -7.72 -6.57 -12.25
N GLY A 290 -8.12 -7.07 -13.41
CA GLY A 290 -9.20 -6.50 -14.18
C GLY A 290 -9.38 -7.20 -15.51
N GLU A 291 -9.92 -6.48 -16.48
CA GLU A 291 -10.16 -6.94 -17.86
C GLU A 291 -9.42 -6.06 -18.86
N THR A 292 -8.99 -6.66 -19.98
CA THR A 292 -8.39 -5.99 -21.14
C THR A 292 -9.00 -6.50 -22.44
N ARG A 293 -9.18 -5.59 -23.41
CA ARG A 293 -9.56 -5.90 -24.80
C ARG A 293 -8.39 -5.64 -25.77
N SER A 294 -7.18 -5.53 -25.25
CA SER A 294 -6.00 -5.12 -26.00
C SER A 294 -5.09 -6.30 -26.30
N SER A 295 -4.80 -6.53 -27.58
CA SER A 295 -3.74 -7.46 -27.99
C SER A 295 -2.32 -6.98 -27.68
N ASP A 296 -2.19 -5.69 -27.37
CA ASP A 296 -0.95 -4.99 -27.04
C ASP A 296 -0.94 -4.50 -25.59
N PHE A 297 -1.76 -5.09 -24.69
CA PHE A 297 -1.68 -4.82 -23.26
C PHE A 297 -0.25 -5.04 -22.75
N PRO A 298 0.29 -4.16 -21.87
CA PRO A 298 1.67 -4.26 -21.42
C PRO A 298 1.93 -5.55 -20.62
N VAL A 299 2.83 -6.39 -21.11
CA VAL A 299 3.28 -7.63 -20.44
C VAL A 299 4.78 -7.59 -20.13
N THR A 300 5.17 -8.21 -19.02
CA THR A 300 6.58 -8.26 -18.60
C THR A 300 7.29 -9.53 -19.08
N PRO A 301 8.62 -9.52 -19.27
CA PRO A 301 9.38 -10.75 -19.47
C PRO A 301 9.12 -11.76 -18.34
N GLY A 302 8.81 -13.01 -18.68
CA GLY A 302 8.46 -14.04 -17.69
C GLY A 302 7.00 -14.01 -17.23
N ALA A 303 6.13 -13.26 -17.91
CA ALA A 303 4.68 -13.36 -17.76
C ALA A 303 4.19 -14.82 -17.89
N LEU A 304 3.12 -15.15 -17.17
CA LEU A 304 2.43 -16.44 -17.32
C LEU A 304 1.92 -16.62 -18.76
N ASP A 305 1.30 -15.57 -19.29
CA ASP A 305 0.84 -15.46 -20.66
C ASP A 305 1.15 -14.06 -21.21
N GLY A 306 1.73 -14.05 -22.41
CA GLY A 306 2.08 -12.84 -23.15
C GLY A 306 1.17 -12.57 -24.35
N SER A 307 0.09 -13.33 -24.52
CA SER A 307 -0.82 -13.24 -25.66
C SER A 307 -2.25 -12.96 -25.20
N PHE A 308 -2.94 -12.14 -26.00
CA PHE A 308 -4.38 -11.94 -25.90
C PHE A 308 -5.08 -13.05 -26.68
N ASN A 309 -5.87 -13.87 -26.00
CA ASN A 309 -6.36 -15.15 -26.53
C ASN A 309 -7.84 -15.12 -26.92
N GLY A 310 -8.62 -14.14 -26.43
CA GLY A 310 -10.06 -14.04 -26.62
C GLY A 310 -10.56 -12.66 -27.07
N ASP A 311 -11.82 -12.35 -26.71
CA ASP A 311 -12.43 -11.03 -26.96
C ASP A 311 -12.26 -10.09 -25.75
N VAL A 312 -12.05 -10.66 -24.56
CA VAL A 312 -11.72 -10.00 -23.30
C VAL A 312 -10.90 -10.99 -22.48
N ASP A 313 -9.71 -10.58 -22.04
CA ASP A 313 -8.90 -11.38 -21.11
C ASP A 313 -8.83 -10.68 -19.76
N GLY A 314 -8.70 -11.48 -18.71
CA GLY A 314 -8.28 -10.96 -17.42
C GLY A 314 -6.81 -10.52 -17.48
N PHE A 315 -6.39 -9.63 -16.58
CA PHE A 315 -4.97 -9.34 -16.38
C PHE A 315 -4.58 -9.36 -14.91
N ILE A 316 -3.29 -9.58 -14.65
CA ILE A 316 -2.67 -9.40 -13.33
C ILE A 316 -1.43 -8.55 -13.53
N ALA A 317 -1.37 -7.41 -12.84
CA ALA A 317 -0.23 -6.51 -12.89
C ALA A 317 0.27 -6.17 -11.49
N ARG A 318 1.56 -5.84 -11.40
CA ARG A 318 2.21 -5.29 -10.20
C ARG A 318 3.03 -4.06 -10.57
N LEU A 319 2.75 -2.94 -9.94
CA LEU A 319 3.54 -1.71 -10.03
C LEU A 319 4.48 -1.59 -8.83
N ASP A 320 5.59 -0.87 -9.02
CA ASP A 320 6.46 -0.46 -7.93
C ASP A 320 5.80 0.59 -7.02
N ALA A 321 6.42 0.85 -5.87
CA ALA A 321 5.90 1.79 -4.87
C ALA A 321 5.72 3.23 -5.37
N ALA A 322 6.43 3.60 -6.45
CA ALA A 322 6.38 4.92 -7.06
C ALA A 322 5.36 5.02 -8.21
N GLY A 323 4.75 3.90 -8.64
CA GLY A 323 3.93 3.84 -9.85
C GLY A 323 4.70 4.17 -11.13
N SER A 324 6.02 3.98 -11.12
CA SER A 324 6.95 4.33 -12.19
C SER A 324 7.38 3.13 -13.05
N ALA A 325 7.21 1.91 -12.54
CA ALA A 325 7.61 0.70 -13.22
C ALA A 325 6.59 -0.44 -13.05
N LEU A 326 6.33 -1.14 -14.15
CA LEU A 326 5.58 -2.39 -14.17
C LEU A 326 6.53 -3.55 -13.83
N LEU A 327 6.43 -4.07 -12.60
CA LEU A 327 7.29 -5.12 -12.07
C LEU A 327 6.87 -6.51 -12.53
N TYR A 328 5.57 -6.70 -12.76
CA TYR A 328 5.01 -7.91 -13.34
C TYR A 328 3.72 -7.57 -14.09
N SER A 329 3.46 -8.21 -15.22
CA SER A 329 2.18 -8.13 -15.91
C SER A 329 1.98 -9.32 -16.85
N THR A 330 0.76 -9.85 -16.86
CA THR A 330 0.36 -11.03 -17.65
C THR A 330 -1.11 -10.94 -18.04
N TYR A 331 -1.45 -11.57 -19.16
CA TYR A 331 -2.84 -11.96 -19.46
C TYR A 331 -3.24 -13.18 -18.60
N VAL A 332 -4.55 -13.34 -18.40
CA VAL A 332 -5.22 -14.47 -17.75
C VAL A 332 -6.54 -14.73 -18.47
N GLY A 333 -6.58 -15.76 -19.32
CA GLY A 333 -7.79 -16.09 -20.07
C GLY A 333 -7.55 -17.18 -21.11
N GLY A 334 -8.63 -17.56 -21.80
CA GLY A 334 -8.63 -18.48 -22.92
C GLY A 334 -9.24 -17.84 -24.17
N GLY A 335 -9.92 -18.63 -25.00
CA GLY A 335 -10.41 -18.19 -26.30
C GLY A 335 -11.64 -17.26 -26.31
N LEU A 336 -12.21 -16.92 -25.16
CA LEU A 336 -13.49 -16.19 -25.04
C LEU A 336 -13.41 -15.00 -24.06
N PHE A 337 -14.40 -14.86 -23.17
CA PHE A 337 -14.47 -13.78 -22.19
C PHE A 337 -13.91 -14.26 -20.86
N ASP A 338 -12.95 -13.52 -20.32
CA ASP A 338 -12.30 -13.78 -19.05
C ASP A 338 -12.07 -12.46 -18.30
N GLU A 339 -12.31 -12.44 -16.99
CA GLU A 339 -12.12 -11.23 -16.18
C GLU A 339 -11.50 -11.55 -14.82
N GLY A 340 -10.77 -10.60 -14.25
CA GLY A 340 -10.33 -10.62 -12.84
C GLY A 340 -11.18 -9.68 -11.99
N ASN A 341 -11.83 -10.22 -10.95
CA ASN A 341 -12.76 -9.47 -10.09
C ASN A 341 -12.20 -9.13 -8.70
N GLY A 342 -11.35 -10.00 -8.16
CA GLY A 342 -10.78 -9.81 -6.82
C GLY A 342 -9.34 -10.28 -6.77
N ILE A 343 -8.54 -9.64 -5.92
CA ILE A 343 -7.12 -9.95 -5.75
C ILE A 343 -6.74 -9.91 -4.26
N ALA A 344 -5.93 -10.87 -3.82
CA ALA A 344 -5.42 -10.97 -2.45
C ALA A 344 -3.97 -11.47 -2.43
N VAL A 345 -3.23 -11.13 -1.37
CA VAL A 345 -1.85 -11.59 -1.16
C VAL A 345 -1.70 -12.23 0.21
N ASP A 346 -1.03 -13.38 0.28
CA ASP A 346 -0.69 -14.01 1.56
C ASP A 346 0.62 -13.47 2.14
N THR A 347 0.92 -13.79 3.40
CA THR A 347 2.14 -13.32 4.09
C THR A 347 3.44 -13.84 3.48
N ALA A 348 3.37 -14.82 2.57
CA ALA A 348 4.50 -15.33 1.82
C ALA A 348 4.64 -14.63 0.45
N GLY A 349 3.77 -13.67 0.12
CA GLY A 349 3.79 -12.92 -1.13
C GLY A 349 3.16 -13.66 -2.31
N ASN A 350 2.39 -14.73 -2.08
CA ASN A 350 1.64 -15.36 -3.17
C ASN A 350 0.37 -14.55 -3.45
N VAL A 351 0.09 -14.32 -4.72
CA VAL A 351 -1.07 -13.58 -5.21
C VAL A 351 -2.17 -14.57 -5.57
N TYR A 352 -3.40 -14.24 -5.18
CA TYR A 352 -4.60 -15.00 -5.47
C TYR A 352 -5.57 -14.09 -6.23
N VAL A 353 -6.14 -14.58 -7.32
CA VAL A 353 -7.14 -13.86 -8.11
C VAL A 353 -8.40 -14.70 -8.24
N ALA A 354 -9.55 -14.07 -8.06
CA ALA A 354 -10.85 -14.64 -8.32
C ALA A 354 -11.51 -13.89 -9.49
N GLY A 355 -12.22 -14.62 -10.35
CA GLY A 355 -12.82 -14.05 -11.56
C GLY A 355 -13.80 -14.98 -12.24
N GLY A 356 -14.33 -14.53 -13.38
CA GLY A 356 -15.21 -15.30 -14.25
C GLY A 356 -14.50 -15.69 -15.55
N THR A 357 -14.80 -16.87 -16.08
CA THR A 357 -14.31 -17.37 -17.37
C THR A 357 -15.45 -17.99 -18.17
N ALA A 358 -15.59 -17.61 -19.43
CA ALA A 358 -16.43 -18.29 -20.41
C ALA A 358 -15.61 -19.25 -21.31
N SER A 359 -14.32 -19.42 -21.01
CA SER A 359 -13.33 -20.07 -21.88
C SER A 359 -13.13 -21.54 -21.50
N ALA A 360 -13.45 -22.44 -22.45
CA ALA A 360 -13.25 -23.88 -22.25
C ALA A 360 -11.77 -24.30 -22.17
N ASP A 361 -10.89 -23.43 -22.63
CA ASP A 361 -9.44 -23.55 -22.64
C ASP A 361 -8.75 -22.64 -21.62
N PHE A 362 -9.47 -22.16 -20.60
CA PHE A 362 -8.89 -21.37 -19.51
C PHE A 362 -7.65 -22.05 -18.90
N PRO A 363 -6.56 -21.29 -18.61
CA PRO A 363 -5.30 -21.85 -18.14
C PRO A 363 -5.43 -22.49 -16.75
N SER A 364 -5.75 -23.78 -16.72
CA SER A 364 -5.84 -24.60 -15.52
C SER A 364 -4.63 -25.51 -15.35
N THR A 365 -4.27 -25.80 -14.10
CA THR A 365 -3.22 -26.79 -13.82
C THR A 365 -3.80 -28.20 -13.81
N GLY A 366 -3.01 -29.21 -14.15
CA GLY A 366 -3.45 -30.62 -14.09
C GLY A 366 -3.81 -31.12 -12.67
N THR A 367 -3.54 -30.31 -11.64
CA THR A 367 -3.89 -30.56 -10.24
C THR A 367 -5.03 -29.66 -9.73
N ALA A 368 -5.67 -28.89 -10.62
CA ALA A 368 -6.81 -28.05 -10.26
C ALA A 368 -7.98 -28.89 -9.72
N HIS A 369 -8.80 -28.28 -8.87
CA HIS A 369 -9.97 -28.95 -8.29
C HIS A 369 -11.00 -29.33 -9.36
N ASP A 370 -11.29 -28.38 -10.25
CA ASP A 370 -11.99 -28.59 -11.51
C ASP A 370 -11.11 -27.99 -12.60
N SER A 371 -10.86 -28.77 -13.65
CA SER A 371 -10.07 -28.37 -14.83
C SER A 371 -10.93 -28.34 -16.09
N THR A 372 -12.25 -28.36 -15.93
CA THR A 372 -13.21 -28.40 -17.03
C THR A 372 -14.19 -27.25 -16.91
N PHE A 373 -14.36 -26.53 -18.01
CA PHE A 373 -15.45 -25.58 -18.15
C PHE A 373 -16.77 -26.35 -18.28
N ASN A 374 -17.70 -26.07 -17.39
CA ASN A 374 -18.94 -26.85 -17.23
C ASN A 374 -20.21 -26.05 -17.59
N SER A 375 -20.08 -24.77 -17.92
CA SER A 375 -21.19 -23.94 -18.38
C SER A 375 -21.48 -24.11 -19.88
N ALA A 376 -22.76 -24.17 -20.24
CA ALA A 376 -23.19 -24.29 -21.64
C ALA A 376 -23.40 -22.94 -22.35
N THR A 377 -23.64 -21.86 -21.58
CA THR A 377 -24.03 -20.54 -22.10
C THR A 377 -23.64 -19.37 -21.20
N GLY A 378 -22.84 -19.60 -20.14
CA GLY A 378 -22.47 -18.59 -19.15
C GLY A 378 -21.00 -18.67 -18.78
N GLU A 379 -20.66 -18.21 -17.58
CA GLU A 379 -19.30 -18.20 -17.05
C GLU A 379 -19.16 -19.19 -15.89
N ASP A 380 -17.96 -19.75 -15.73
CA ASP A 380 -17.52 -20.44 -14.52
C ASP A 380 -16.69 -19.49 -13.67
N ALA A 381 -16.76 -19.62 -12.35
CA ALA A 381 -15.85 -18.91 -11.46
C ALA A 381 -14.50 -19.63 -11.42
N TYR A 382 -13.40 -18.87 -11.42
CA TYR A 382 -12.06 -19.41 -11.19
C TYR A 382 -11.40 -18.80 -9.97
N ALA A 383 -10.43 -19.54 -9.42
CA ALA A 383 -9.46 -19.05 -8.46
C ALA A 383 -8.05 -19.43 -8.94
N LEU A 384 -7.20 -18.43 -9.13
CA LEU A 384 -5.84 -18.57 -9.63
C LEU A 384 -4.85 -18.15 -8.54
N LYS A 385 -3.75 -18.89 -8.41
CA LYS A 385 -2.65 -18.57 -7.49
C LYS A 385 -1.35 -18.39 -8.27
N LEU A 386 -0.69 -17.25 -8.09
CA LEU A 386 0.65 -16.95 -8.62
C LEU A 386 1.64 -16.74 -7.47
N SER A 387 2.86 -17.22 -7.64
CA SER A 387 3.95 -16.93 -6.70
C SER A 387 4.73 -15.71 -7.21
N LEU A 388 4.20 -14.52 -6.96
CA LEU A 388 4.85 -13.24 -7.29
C LEU A 388 5.64 -12.68 -6.11
N ARG A 389 6.21 -13.59 -5.29
CA ARG A 389 6.79 -13.28 -3.99
C ARG A 389 7.86 -12.19 -4.13
N PRO A 390 7.60 -10.95 -3.67
CA PRO A 390 8.68 -10.00 -3.58
C PRO A 390 9.72 -10.56 -2.62
N ALA A 391 10.99 -10.43 -2.98
CA ALA A 391 12.07 -10.80 -2.08
C ALA A 391 12.03 -9.80 -0.91
N ARG A 392 11.90 -10.31 0.32
CA ARG A 392 12.12 -9.53 1.54
C ARG A 392 13.60 -9.59 1.82
N LEU A 393 14.28 -8.48 1.65
CA LEU A 393 15.73 -8.42 1.70
C LEU A 393 16.19 -7.63 2.91
N VAL A 394 17.21 -8.14 3.58
CA VAL A 394 18.00 -7.38 4.54
C VAL A 394 19.39 -7.25 3.96
N ALA A 395 19.82 -6.01 3.70
CA ALA A 395 21.22 -5.70 3.48
C ALA A 395 21.87 -5.34 4.82
N TYR A 396 23.11 -5.75 5.02
CA TYR A 396 23.82 -5.53 6.29
C TYR A 396 25.33 -5.49 6.10
N GLU A 397 26.01 -4.91 7.08
CA GLU A 397 27.46 -5.02 7.22
C GLU A 397 27.80 -6.35 7.88
N THR A 398 28.81 -7.05 7.37
CA THR A 398 29.37 -8.24 8.03
C THR A 398 30.89 -8.16 8.04
N ARG A 399 31.49 -8.69 9.13
CA ARG A 399 32.93 -8.86 9.25
C ARG A 399 33.32 -10.34 9.25
N PRO A 400 33.79 -10.89 8.13
CA PRO A 400 34.40 -12.21 8.11
C PRO A 400 35.64 -12.28 9.03
N PRO A 401 35.93 -13.42 9.67
CA PRO A 401 37.09 -13.57 10.54
C PRO A 401 38.41 -13.21 9.82
N GLY A 402 39.10 -12.17 10.29
CA GLY A 402 40.36 -11.67 9.71
C GLY A 402 40.21 -10.91 8.39
N GLY A 403 38.97 -10.59 7.98
CA GLY A 403 38.63 -9.87 6.76
C GLY A 403 38.33 -8.38 6.96
N LYS A 404 38.03 -7.71 5.84
CA LYS A 404 37.49 -6.34 5.80
C LYS A 404 35.98 -6.37 6.06
N LEU A 405 35.39 -5.21 6.35
CA LEU A 405 33.93 -5.11 6.37
C LEU A 405 33.37 -5.23 4.96
N ASP A 406 32.36 -6.07 4.82
CA ASP A 406 31.70 -6.39 3.56
C ASP A 406 30.21 -6.06 3.66
N VAL A 407 29.58 -5.81 2.51
CA VAL A 407 28.12 -5.73 2.39
C VAL A 407 27.58 -7.09 2.01
N ALA A 408 26.62 -7.58 2.79
CA ALA A 408 25.88 -8.80 2.51
C ALA A 408 24.39 -8.50 2.33
N VAL A 409 23.69 -9.38 1.61
CA VAL A 409 22.25 -9.35 1.48
C VAL A 409 21.71 -10.75 1.76
N TYR A 410 20.65 -10.82 2.57
CA TYR A 410 19.94 -12.05 2.88
C TYR A 410 18.49 -11.93 2.45
N ASP A 411 18.00 -12.98 1.79
CA ASP A 411 16.60 -13.08 1.38
C ASP A 411 15.81 -13.85 2.43
N LEU A 412 14.98 -13.12 3.18
CA LEU A 412 14.10 -13.65 4.21
C LEU A 412 12.97 -14.49 3.64
N THR A 413 12.61 -14.30 2.36
CA THR A 413 11.54 -15.04 1.69
C THR A 413 11.96 -16.47 1.39
N VAL A 414 13.22 -16.70 1.01
CA VAL A 414 13.76 -18.04 0.72
C VAL A 414 14.71 -18.58 1.79
N GLY A 415 15.13 -17.75 2.75
CA GLY A 415 16.05 -18.13 3.82
C GLY A 415 17.46 -18.43 3.31
N ALA A 416 18.00 -17.58 2.44
CA ALA A 416 19.32 -17.77 1.87
C ALA A 416 20.07 -16.45 1.61
N PRO A 417 21.42 -16.45 1.67
CA PRO A 417 22.23 -15.32 1.22
C PRO A 417 22.07 -15.06 -0.28
N VAL A 418 22.06 -13.79 -0.66
CA VAL A 418 22.00 -13.34 -2.06
C VAL A 418 23.42 -13.09 -2.57
N PRO A 419 23.86 -13.76 -3.66
CA PRO A 419 25.16 -13.48 -4.25
C PRO A 419 25.26 -12.05 -4.80
N LEU A 420 26.38 -11.37 -4.53
CA LEU A 420 26.67 -10.01 -5.03
C LEU A 420 27.98 -9.99 -5.85
N PRO A 421 28.01 -10.60 -7.06
CA PRO A 421 29.23 -10.68 -7.86
C PRO A 421 29.84 -9.29 -8.12
N GLY A 422 31.13 -9.15 -7.86
CA GLY A 422 31.86 -7.90 -8.07
C GLY A 422 31.75 -6.86 -6.94
N LEU A 423 30.97 -7.15 -5.89
CA LEU A 423 31.01 -6.44 -4.60
C LEU A 423 32.06 -7.06 -3.65
N ASN A 424 32.32 -6.43 -2.50
CA ASN A 424 33.19 -6.95 -1.44
C ASN A 424 34.64 -7.15 -1.89
N GLN A 425 35.28 -6.06 -2.36
CA GLN A 425 36.68 -6.14 -2.75
C GLN A 425 37.58 -6.17 -1.51
N ALA A 426 38.46 -7.17 -1.41
CA ALA A 426 39.36 -7.39 -0.27
C ALA A 426 40.30 -6.23 0.12
N VAL A 427 40.35 -5.15 -0.68
CA VAL A 427 41.18 -3.96 -0.44
C VAL A 427 40.44 -2.85 0.31
N ALA A 428 39.12 -2.94 0.47
CA ALA A 428 38.29 -1.86 1.00
C ALA A 428 37.36 -2.36 2.11
N ASP A 429 36.99 -1.46 3.01
CA ASP A 429 35.86 -1.65 3.91
C ASP A 429 34.60 -1.13 3.20
N GLU A 430 33.53 -1.91 3.23
CA GLU A 430 32.22 -1.62 2.65
C GLU A 430 31.19 -1.59 3.78
N ARG A 431 30.43 -0.49 3.88
CA ARG A 431 29.64 -0.13 5.05
C ARG A 431 28.28 0.48 4.71
N THR A 432 27.39 0.52 5.69
CA THR A 432 26.10 1.23 5.71
C THR A 432 25.29 1.00 4.45
N PRO A 433 24.91 -0.26 4.13
CA PRO A 433 24.13 -0.53 2.93
C PRO A 433 22.69 -0.03 3.08
N SER A 434 22.11 0.43 1.97
CA SER A 434 20.71 0.86 1.88
C SER A 434 20.07 0.34 0.61
N LEU A 435 18.89 -0.27 0.74
CA LEU A 435 18.13 -0.91 -0.34
C LEU A 435 17.02 -0.02 -0.90
N SER A 436 16.84 -0.04 -2.22
CA SER A 436 15.59 0.39 -2.88
C SER A 436 14.44 -0.58 -2.55
N ALA A 437 13.19 -0.14 -2.73
CA ALA A 437 12.01 -0.95 -2.37
C ALA A 437 11.91 -2.26 -3.17
N ASP A 438 12.33 -2.25 -4.43
CA ASP A 438 12.43 -3.46 -5.26
C ASP A 438 13.64 -4.35 -4.91
N GLY A 439 14.49 -3.89 -3.99
CA GLY A 439 15.70 -4.56 -3.56
C GLY A 439 16.80 -4.64 -4.63
N ASN A 440 16.65 -4.05 -5.81
CA ASN A 440 17.61 -4.18 -6.90
C ASN A 440 18.84 -3.29 -6.73
N LEU A 441 18.67 -2.12 -6.11
CA LEU A 441 19.74 -1.15 -5.90
C LEU A 441 20.22 -1.20 -4.46
N ILE A 442 21.54 -1.27 -4.29
CA ILE A 442 22.22 -1.21 -3.00
C ILE A 442 23.15 0.00 -3.01
N ALA A 443 22.81 1.05 -2.28
CA ALA A 443 23.73 2.15 -2.01
C ALA A 443 24.57 1.80 -0.78
N PHE A 444 25.88 2.07 -0.81
CA PHE A 444 26.78 1.73 0.30
C PHE A 444 28.01 2.63 0.31
N THR A 445 28.68 2.72 1.45
CA THR A 445 29.96 3.42 1.60
C THR A 445 31.10 2.46 1.31
N SER A 446 32.14 2.87 0.57
CA SER A 446 33.34 2.07 0.36
C SER A 446 34.62 2.90 0.44
N SER A 447 35.64 2.38 1.11
CA SER A 447 36.97 3.02 1.21
C SER A 447 37.90 2.73 0.03
N ARG A 448 37.39 2.14 -1.06
CA ARG A 448 38.19 1.68 -2.21
C ARG A 448 38.92 2.80 -2.97
N SER A 449 38.49 4.05 -2.84
CA SER A 449 39.13 5.23 -3.44
C SER A 449 40.06 5.97 -2.46
N GLY A 450 40.21 5.47 -1.23
CA GLY A 450 41.05 6.04 -0.18
C GLY A 450 40.26 6.78 0.91
N ALA A 451 39.37 7.69 0.51
CA ALA A 451 38.33 8.21 1.40
C ALA A 451 37.11 7.27 1.35
N GLY A 452 36.24 7.30 2.36
CA GLY A 452 34.93 6.66 2.23
C GLY A 452 34.12 7.41 1.18
N ASP A 453 33.69 6.72 0.14
CA ASP A 453 32.88 7.25 -0.96
C ASP A 453 31.57 6.46 -1.07
N VAL A 454 30.51 7.09 -1.56
CA VAL A 454 29.24 6.41 -1.84
C VAL A 454 29.30 5.70 -3.19
N TYR A 455 28.90 4.43 -3.20
CA TYR A 455 28.75 3.58 -4.38
C TYR A 455 27.33 3.06 -4.48
N LEU A 456 26.95 2.66 -5.69
CA LEU A 456 25.67 2.03 -5.99
C LEU A 456 25.91 0.73 -6.75
N TYR A 457 25.39 -0.38 -6.24
CA TYR A 457 25.36 -1.65 -6.93
C TYR A 457 23.97 -1.94 -7.46
N ASP A 458 23.90 -2.43 -8.69
CA ASP A 458 22.65 -2.87 -9.32
C ASP A 458 22.68 -4.39 -9.48
N ARG A 459 21.85 -5.07 -8.69
CA ARG A 459 21.72 -6.53 -8.68
C ARG A 459 21.19 -7.09 -9.99
N SER A 460 20.30 -6.37 -10.66
CA SER A 460 19.73 -6.81 -11.96
C SER A 460 20.80 -6.90 -13.05
N ARG A 461 21.85 -6.07 -12.93
CA ARG A 461 23.00 -6.03 -13.85
C ARG A 461 24.26 -6.69 -13.29
N SER A 462 24.23 -7.09 -12.01
CA SER A 462 25.37 -7.60 -11.25
C SER A 462 26.61 -6.69 -11.37
N SER A 463 26.42 -5.37 -11.27
CA SER A 463 27.48 -4.40 -11.54
C SER A 463 27.30 -3.08 -10.77
N LEU A 464 28.40 -2.35 -10.59
CA LEU A 464 28.35 -1.00 -10.03
C LEU A 464 27.85 0.03 -11.06
N VAL A 465 27.07 0.97 -10.56
CA VAL A 465 26.55 2.11 -11.32
C VAL A 465 27.39 3.35 -11.03
N THR A 466 27.80 4.05 -12.08
CA THR A 466 28.53 5.32 -11.95
C THR A 466 27.60 6.43 -11.45
N LEU A 467 27.94 7.05 -10.32
CA LEU A 467 27.22 8.19 -9.72
C LEU A 467 27.98 9.49 -10.01
N ALA A 468 27.85 9.99 -11.24
CA ALA A 468 28.59 11.18 -11.66
C ALA A 468 28.27 12.38 -10.74
N ARG A 469 29.32 13.05 -10.25
CA ARG A 469 29.26 14.25 -9.39
C ARG A 469 28.69 14.05 -7.98
N LEU A 470 28.39 12.81 -7.59
CA LEU A 470 27.96 12.53 -6.22
C LEU A 470 29.15 12.71 -5.28
N ASN A 471 30.19 11.89 -5.45
CA ASN A 471 31.37 11.94 -4.59
C ASN A 471 32.23 13.18 -4.87
N ALA A 472 32.70 13.82 -3.80
CA ALA A 472 33.61 14.95 -3.83
C ALA A 472 35.04 14.49 -3.57
N ALA A 473 35.96 14.82 -4.48
CA ALA A 473 37.34 14.35 -4.38
C ALA A 473 38.00 14.74 -3.05
N GLY A 474 38.44 13.73 -2.30
CA GLY A 474 39.11 13.90 -1.00
C GLY A 474 38.18 14.24 0.17
N SER A 475 36.86 14.20 -0.04
CA SER A 475 35.84 14.26 1.02
C SER A 475 35.53 12.85 1.53
N LEU A 476 35.10 12.74 2.79
CA LEU A 476 34.35 11.58 3.25
C LEU A 476 32.90 11.77 2.80
N ASP A 477 32.41 10.85 1.97
CA ASP A 477 31.01 10.74 1.57
C ASP A 477 30.48 9.37 2.03
N SER A 478 29.50 9.33 2.94
CA SER A 478 29.11 8.09 3.64
C SER A 478 27.62 8.02 3.99
N SER A 479 27.22 6.93 4.66
CA SER A 479 25.87 6.71 5.21
C SER A 479 24.75 6.93 4.18
N PRO A 480 24.82 6.34 2.98
CA PRO A 480 23.82 6.59 1.96
C PRO A 480 22.48 5.96 2.34
N SER A 481 21.39 6.71 2.13
CA SER A 481 20.03 6.21 2.13
C SER A 481 19.41 6.42 0.75
N ILE A 482 19.11 5.32 0.07
CA ILE A 482 18.46 5.34 -1.25
C ILE A 482 16.94 5.41 -1.08
N SER A 483 16.28 6.23 -1.90
CA SER A 483 14.82 6.32 -1.87
C SER A 483 14.17 4.97 -2.24
N PRO A 484 12.94 4.70 -1.77
CA PRO A 484 12.18 3.52 -2.16
C PRO A 484 12.10 3.32 -3.69
N SER A 485 11.85 4.41 -4.42
CA SER A 485 11.85 4.49 -5.90
C SER A 485 13.23 4.31 -6.55
N GLY A 486 14.30 4.37 -5.76
CA GLY A 486 15.67 4.31 -6.25
C GLY A 486 16.15 5.59 -6.94
N ASP A 487 15.35 6.63 -7.12
CA ASP A 487 15.71 7.81 -7.93
C ASP A 487 16.50 8.90 -7.16
N ARG A 488 16.62 8.77 -5.84
CA ARG A 488 17.35 9.67 -4.95
C ARG A 488 18.27 8.92 -4.00
N ILE A 489 19.38 9.55 -3.63
CA ILE A 489 20.28 9.08 -2.57
C ILE A 489 20.56 10.27 -1.64
N ALA A 490 20.12 10.19 -0.39
CA ALA A 490 20.58 11.08 0.67
C ALA A 490 21.89 10.51 1.26
N PHE A 491 22.85 11.34 1.60
CA PHE A 491 24.14 10.87 2.13
C PHE A 491 24.87 11.97 2.92
N ASP A 492 25.79 11.55 3.77
CA ASP A 492 26.67 12.41 4.54
C ASP A 492 27.86 12.83 3.70
N SER A 493 28.30 14.07 3.86
CA SER A 493 29.48 14.55 3.17
C SER A 493 30.23 15.62 3.96
N ALA A 494 31.55 15.44 4.09
CA ALA A 494 32.45 16.42 4.69
C ALA A 494 32.92 17.54 3.72
N ARG A 495 32.35 17.64 2.50
CA ARG A 495 32.86 18.55 1.45
C ARG A 495 32.82 20.03 1.79
N ALA A 496 32.04 20.43 2.79
CA ALA A 496 31.94 21.80 3.29
C ALA A 496 32.57 22.01 4.69
N GLY A 497 33.25 20.98 5.23
CA GLY A 497 34.07 21.05 6.45
C GLY A 497 33.46 20.35 7.67
N ALA A 498 32.16 20.53 7.93
CA ALA A 498 31.40 19.67 8.84
C ALA A 498 30.78 18.51 8.05
N GLY A 499 30.41 17.42 8.72
CA GLY A 499 29.50 16.45 8.09
C GLY A 499 28.17 17.14 7.82
N ASP A 500 27.74 17.11 6.57
CA ASP A 500 26.52 17.76 6.08
C ASP A 500 25.71 16.74 5.26
N VAL A 501 24.37 16.89 5.24
CA VAL A 501 23.47 16.03 4.47
C VAL A 501 23.31 16.58 3.04
N TYR A 502 23.56 15.71 2.06
CA TYR A 502 23.37 16.00 0.64
C TYR A 502 22.34 15.06 0.03
N LEU A 503 21.65 15.54 -1.00
CA LEU A 503 20.68 14.75 -1.76
C LEU A 503 21.10 14.70 -3.22
N TYR A 504 21.30 13.50 -3.75
CA TYR A 504 21.63 13.25 -5.15
C TYR A 504 20.41 12.79 -5.93
N ASN A 505 20.17 13.42 -7.07
CA ASN A 505 19.17 13.03 -8.05
C ASN A 505 19.80 12.14 -9.12
N ARG A 506 19.45 10.85 -9.11
CA ARG A 506 20.00 9.88 -10.06
C ARG A 506 19.51 10.12 -11.49
N THR A 507 18.29 10.59 -11.65
CA THR A 507 17.68 10.88 -12.95
C THR A 507 18.38 12.04 -13.67
N THR A 508 18.79 13.09 -12.92
CA THR A 508 19.48 14.26 -13.48
C THR A 508 20.99 14.23 -13.30
N SER A 509 21.51 13.26 -12.55
CA SER A 509 22.92 13.14 -12.16
C SER A 509 23.47 14.43 -11.51
N ALA A 510 22.70 15.00 -10.59
CA ALA A 510 22.99 16.28 -9.94
C ALA A 510 22.59 16.29 -8.46
N LEU A 511 23.27 17.11 -7.66
CA LEU A 511 22.88 17.36 -6.28
C LEU A 511 21.72 18.37 -6.22
N GLU A 512 20.75 18.09 -5.35
CA GLU A 512 19.64 18.97 -5.05
C GLU A 512 20.00 19.88 -3.87
N THR A 513 19.68 21.16 -3.97
CA THR A 513 19.86 22.12 -2.87
C THR A 513 18.62 22.09 -1.98
N LEU A 514 18.77 21.70 -0.73
CA LEU A 514 17.70 21.67 0.26
C LEU A 514 17.85 22.83 1.25
N ARG A 515 16.85 23.72 1.31
CA ARG A 515 16.88 24.86 2.23
C ARG A 515 16.60 24.39 3.65
N GLY A 516 17.41 24.81 4.62
CA GLY A 516 17.21 24.45 6.04
C GLY A 516 17.86 23.14 6.48
N LEU A 517 18.63 22.51 5.59
CA LEU A 517 19.70 21.57 5.93
C LEU A 517 21.04 22.30 5.98
N ASN A 518 22.04 21.64 6.53
CA ASN A 518 23.46 22.01 6.57
C ASN A 518 23.70 23.31 7.33
N THR A 519 23.27 23.30 8.59
CA THR A 519 23.43 24.42 9.53
C THR A 519 24.91 24.62 9.80
N LYS A 520 25.42 25.77 9.34
CA LYS A 520 26.85 26.09 9.43
C LYS A 520 27.42 25.90 10.84
N GLY A 521 28.47 25.08 10.93
CA GLY A 521 29.23 24.86 12.15
C GLY A 521 28.73 23.70 13.02
N TYR A 522 27.67 23.01 12.59
CA TYR A 522 27.15 21.82 13.25
C TYR A 522 27.31 20.61 12.32
N PHE A 523 27.38 19.44 12.94
CA PHE A 523 27.31 18.17 12.23
C PHE A 523 25.85 17.90 11.86
N GLU A 524 25.63 17.42 10.64
CA GLU A 524 24.38 16.85 10.17
C GLU A 524 24.70 15.57 9.40
N GLY A 525 24.13 14.44 9.80
CA GLY A 525 24.42 13.18 9.14
C GLY A 525 23.46 12.04 9.43
N PHE A 526 23.83 10.84 9.03
CA PHE A 526 23.03 9.61 9.09
C PHE A 526 21.61 9.79 8.53
N PRO A 527 21.46 10.29 7.28
CA PRO A 527 20.15 10.54 6.72
C PRO A 527 19.43 9.23 6.42
N SER A 528 18.13 9.20 6.70
CA SER A 528 17.23 8.19 6.18
C SER A 528 16.12 8.86 5.38
N LEU A 529 15.80 8.29 4.22
CA LEU A 529 14.93 8.86 3.19
C LEU A 529 13.71 7.96 2.94
N ASP A 530 12.52 8.51 3.13
CA ASP A 530 11.25 7.90 2.73
C ASP A 530 10.31 8.96 2.14
N GLY A 531 9.85 8.73 0.91
CA GLY A 531 9.04 9.70 0.16
C GLY A 531 9.68 11.10 0.06
N SER A 532 8.95 12.12 0.53
CA SER A 532 9.41 13.51 0.58
C SER A 532 10.24 13.84 1.82
N PHE A 533 10.45 12.91 2.73
CA PHE A 533 11.00 13.17 4.05
C PHE A 533 12.43 12.67 4.18
N ILE A 534 13.30 13.51 4.75
CA ILE A 534 14.64 13.12 5.18
C ILE A 534 14.70 13.31 6.69
N VAL A 535 14.86 12.24 7.44
CA VAL A 535 15.26 12.31 8.85
C VAL A 535 16.78 12.25 8.92
N PHE A 536 17.39 12.97 9.86
CA PHE A 536 18.83 13.03 10.02
C PHE A 536 19.20 13.43 11.46
N GLU A 537 20.42 13.10 11.87
CA GLU A 537 21.01 13.56 13.13
C GLU A 537 21.60 14.95 12.95
N SER A 538 21.52 15.82 13.96
CA SER A 538 22.23 17.09 13.99
C SER A 538 22.73 17.46 15.38
N SER A 539 23.93 18.04 15.44
CA SER A 539 24.52 18.54 16.70
C SER A 539 24.10 19.96 17.11
N ARG A 540 23.11 20.55 16.42
CA ARG A 540 22.72 21.96 16.56
C ARG A 540 22.13 22.36 17.91
N SER A 541 21.72 21.39 18.73
CA SER A 541 21.20 21.59 20.08
C SER A 541 22.23 21.36 21.19
N GLY A 542 23.47 21.00 20.85
CA GLY A 542 24.56 20.75 21.80
C GLY A 542 24.88 19.26 22.04
N GLY A 543 24.12 18.36 21.41
CA GLY A 543 24.34 16.92 21.31
C GLY A 543 23.70 16.39 20.02
N GLY A 544 23.93 15.12 19.67
CA GLY A 544 23.21 14.50 18.55
C GLY A 544 21.72 14.48 18.87
N ASP A 545 20.92 15.06 17.98
CA ASP A 545 19.46 15.16 18.08
C ASP A 545 18.85 14.84 16.71
N ILE A 546 17.61 14.36 16.69
CA ILE A 546 16.93 14.00 15.43
C ILE A 546 16.16 15.19 14.87
N TYR A 547 16.30 15.40 13.56
CA TYR A 547 15.56 16.41 12.81
C TYR A 547 14.94 15.81 11.56
N LEU A 548 13.81 16.37 11.15
CA LEU A 548 13.08 15.95 9.95
C LEU A 548 12.95 17.11 8.99
N HIS A 549 13.32 16.89 7.73
CA HIS A 549 13.13 17.81 6.62
C HIS A 549 12.03 17.30 5.68
N ASP A 550 11.02 18.12 5.44
CA ASP A 550 10.01 17.92 4.42
C ASP A 550 10.44 18.61 3.13
N ARG A 551 10.88 17.82 2.15
CA ARG A 551 11.37 18.31 0.86
C ARG A 551 10.25 18.96 0.04
N SER A 552 9.02 18.46 0.16
CA SER A 552 7.86 18.99 -0.59
C SER A 552 7.53 20.43 -0.18
N ARG A 553 7.73 20.74 1.09
CA ARG A 553 7.53 22.09 1.67
C ARG A 553 8.84 22.86 1.87
N SER A 554 9.98 22.25 1.56
CA SER A 554 11.32 22.80 1.74
C SER A 554 11.55 23.39 3.14
N ARG A 555 11.15 22.66 4.19
CA ARG A 555 11.26 23.13 5.59
C ARG A 555 11.47 21.99 6.58
N LEU A 556 11.99 22.33 7.76
CA LEU A 556 12.03 21.41 8.89
C LEU A 556 10.63 21.21 9.48
N VAL A 557 10.38 20.00 9.98
CA VAL A 557 9.16 19.59 10.66
C VAL A 557 9.42 19.54 12.16
N SER A 558 8.48 20.06 12.96
CA SER A 558 8.55 19.98 14.42
C SER A 558 8.29 18.54 14.89
N LEU A 559 9.06 18.06 15.86
CA LEU A 559 8.94 16.72 16.45
C LEU A 559 8.82 16.82 17.99
N PRO A 560 7.69 17.31 18.52
CA PRO A 560 7.54 17.55 19.95
C PRO A 560 7.76 16.29 20.79
N GLY A 561 8.62 16.38 21.80
CA GLY A 561 8.89 15.24 22.69
C GLY A 561 9.75 14.13 22.09
N LEU A 562 10.18 14.26 20.82
CA LEU A 562 11.10 13.32 20.21
C LEU A 562 12.50 13.50 20.79
N ASN A 563 13.12 14.68 20.70
CA ASN A 563 14.46 14.91 21.26
C ASN A 563 14.43 15.12 22.77
N SER A 564 15.54 14.80 23.45
CA SER A 564 15.68 14.99 24.90
C SER A 564 16.95 15.77 25.26
N SER A 565 17.38 15.68 26.53
CA SER A 565 18.68 16.20 26.96
C SER A 565 19.83 15.21 26.75
N PHE A 566 19.53 13.99 26.32
CA PHE A 566 20.48 12.93 26.01
C PHE A 566 20.73 12.87 24.52
N ALA A 567 21.82 12.25 24.11
CA ALA A 567 22.08 12.05 22.68
C ALA A 567 21.03 11.13 22.06
N GLU A 568 20.62 11.49 20.86
CA GLU A 568 19.83 10.70 19.94
C GLU A 568 20.55 10.61 18.58
N GLY A 569 20.49 9.46 17.92
CA GLY A 569 21.28 9.21 16.71
C GLY A 569 20.69 8.14 15.80
N SER A 570 21.36 7.90 14.67
CA SER A 570 21.06 6.85 13.69
C SER A 570 19.57 6.72 13.32
N PRO A 571 18.89 7.81 12.90
CA PRO A 571 17.45 7.74 12.68
C PRO A 571 17.11 6.99 11.39
N SER A 572 16.02 6.22 11.45
CA SER A 572 15.37 5.60 10.29
C SER A 572 13.93 6.06 10.19
N ILE A 573 13.48 6.33 8.96
CA ILE A 573 12.14 6.83 8.68
C ILE A 573 11.39 5.88 7.76
N ALA A 574 10.10 5.70 8.05
CA ALA A 574 9.20 4.87 7.27
C ALA A 574 7.77 5.40 7.33
N ASP A 575 6.86 4.67 6.69
CA ASP A 575 5.43 4.96 6.60
C ASP A 575 5.14 6.39 6.07
N GLU A 576 5.75 6.73 4.93
CA GLU A 576 5.71 8.04 4.26
C GLU A 576 6.07 9.18 5.21
N GLY A 577 7.05 8.89 6.05
CA GLY A 577 7.56 9.80 7.04
C GLY A 577 6.82 9.83 8.36
N ARG A 578 5.75 9.04 8.58
CA ARG A 578 5.00 9.02 9.84
C ARG A 578 5.84 8.47 11.00
N LEU A 579 6.58 7.39 10.77
CA LEU A 579 7.29 6.65 11.81
C LEU A 579 8.79 6.95 11.75
N ILE A 580 9.38 7.25 12.91
CA ILE A 580 10.82 7.50 13.05
C ILE A 580 11.36 6.60 14.15
N ALA A 581 12.20 5.63 13.80
CA ALA A 581 12.99 4.88 14.77
C ALA A 581 14.35 5.56 14.96
N PHE A 582 14.89 5.59 16.17
CA PHE A 582 16.16 6.23 16.47
C PHE A 582 16.81 5.63 17.71
N GLU A 583 18.13 5.72 17.77
CA GLU A 583 18.90 5.41 18.98
C GLU A 583 18.70 6.51 20.02
N SER A 584 18.58 6.13 21.29
CA SER A 584 18.48 7.06 22.40
C SER A 584 19.30 6.58 23.59
N TYR A 585 20.09 7.48 24.17
CA TYR A 585 20.94 7.18 25.33
C TYR A 585 20.30 7.56 26.67
N ARG A 586 18.96 7.62 26.73
CA ARG A 586 18.20 8.05 27.93
C ARG A 586 18.36 7.11 29.13
N SER A 587 18.55 5.82 28.88
CA SER A 587 18.76 4.81 29.92
C SER A 587 20.22 4.67 30.34
N GLY A 588 21.15 5.27 29.59
CA GLY A 588 22.61 5.13 29.76
C GLY A 588 23.24 4.09 28.83
N THR A 589 22.44 3.27 28.14
CA THR A 589 22.83 2.41 27.02
C THR A 589 22.10 2.86 25.75
N ALA A 590 22.53 2.40 24.58
CA ALA A 590 21.81 2.65 23.34
C ALA A 590 20.50 1.84 23.36
N ASP A 591 19.37 2.54 23.42
CA ASP A 591 18.02 1.99 23.31
C ASP A 591 17.41 2.43 21.97
N ILE A 592 16.51 1.62 21.41
CA ILE A 592 15.71 2.01 20.24
C ILE A 592 14.37 2.56 20.70
N LEU A 593 14.09 3.80 20.31
CA LEU A 593 12.79 4.43 20.45
C LEU A 593 12.12 4.58 19.09
N LEU A 594 10.80 4.47 19.07
CA LEU A 594 9.95 4.72 17.89
C LEU A 594 9.06 5.92 18.17
N TYR A 595 9.12 6.95 17.34
CA TYR A 595 8.23 8.10 17.40
C TYR A 595 7.17 8.02 16.30
N ASP A 596 5.90 8.12 16.68
CA ASP A 596 4.78 8.23 15.75
C ASP A 596 4.35 9.70 15.63
N ARG A 597 4.52 10.28 14.44
CA ARG A 597 4.15 11.67 14.17
C ARG A 597 2.64 11.90 14.19
N SER A 598 1.83 10.87 13.94
CA SER A 598 0.36 11.00 13.96
C SER A 598 -0.16 11.32 15.36
N THR A 599 0.46 10.72 16.39
CA THR A 599 0.14 10.96 17.80
C THR A 599 1.09 11.96 18.48
N SER A 600 2.20 12.30 17.81
CA SER A 600 3.30 13.11 18.36
C SER A 600 3.86 12.55 19.67
N SER A 601 4.10 11.25 19.70
CA SER A 601 4.56 10.55 20.90
C SER A 601 5.50 9.40 20.58
N VAL A 602 6.35 9.03 21.56
CA VAL A 602 7.11 7.78 21.52
C VAL A 602 6.17 6.59 21.77
N VAL A 603 6.31 5.54 20.99
CA VAL A 603 5.57 4.28 21.04
C VAL A 603 6.41 3.25 21.75
N GLU A 604 5.78 2.47 22.65
CA GLU A 604 6.47 1.37 23.33
C GLU A 604 6.72 0.20 22.37
N LEU A 605 7.88 -0.44 22.51
CA LEU A 605 8.26 -1.65 21.78
C LEU A 605 8.50 -2.79 22.80
N PRO A 606 7.44 -3.52 23.21
CA PRO A 606 7.56 -4.57 24.21
C PRO A 606 8.67 -5.58 23.91
N GLY A 607 9.60 -5.78 24.84
CA GLY A 607 10.71 -6.73 24.71
C GLY A 607 12.00 -6.16 24.11
N LEU A 608 11.99 -4.90 23.67
CA LEU A 608 13.19 -4.09 23.41
C LEU A 608 13.59 -3.27 24.64
N ASN A 609 14.78 -2.68 24.60
CA ASN A 609 15.34 -1.82 25.64
C ASN A 609 15.46 -2.53 27.00
N THR A 610 15.94 -3.79 26.97
CA THR A 610 16.00 -4.68 28.15
C THR A 610 17.38 -4.75 28.82
N GLY A 611 18.21 -3.72 28.60
CA GLY A 611 19.56 -3.59 29.18
C GLY A 611 20.69 -4.10 28.31
N PHE A 612 20.40 -4.43 27.04
CA PHE A 612 21.37 -4.70 25.98
C PHE A 612 21.51 -3.44 25.12
N ALA A 613 22.65 -3.27 24.46
CA ALA A 613 22.78 -2.22 23.46
C ALA A 613 21.95 -2.61 22.23
N GLU A 614 21.13 -1.68 21.74
CA GLU A 614 20.28 -1.83 20.57
C GLU A 614 20.56 -0.64 19.65
N GLU A 615 21.20 -0.91 18.51
CA GLU A 615 21.84 0.10 17.67
C GLU A 615 21.39 0.00 16.20
N THR A 616 21.58 1.08 15.45
CA THR A 616 21.32 1.19 14.00
C THR A 616 19.92 0.70 13.57
N PRO A 617 18.83 1.24 14.16
CA PRO A 617 17.48 0.83 13.82
C PRO A 617 17.14 1.12 12.35
N TRP A 618 16.47 0.19 11.70
CA TRP A 618 15.94 0.37 10.34
C TRP A 618 14.53 -0.18 10.18
N LEU A 619 13.61 0.70 9.79
CA LEU A 619 12.21 0.35 9.56
C LEU A 619 11.99 -0.20 8.15
N SER A 620 11.16 -1.25 8.02
CA SER A 620 10.56 -1.64 6.73
C SER A 620 9.72 -0.50 6.18
N LEU A 621 9.39 -0.54 4.89
CA LEU A 621 8.76 0.61 4.24
C LEU A 621 7.38 0.92 4.83
N ASP A 622 6.52 -0.08 5.04
CA ASP A 622 5.26 0.05 5.81
C ASP A 622 5.46 0.32 7.32
N GLY A 623 6.70 0.33 7.79
CA GLY A 623 7.08 0.48 9.19
C GLY A 623 6.76 -0.74 10.06
N ARG A 624 6.24 -1.86 9.55
CA ARG A 624 5.86 -3.03 10.36
C ARG A 624 7.06 -3.67 11.05
N PHE A 625 8.14 -3.89 10.32
CA PHE A 625 9.32 -4.54 10.82
C PHE A 625 10.40 -3.51 11.18
N LEU A 626 11.13 -3.80 12.25
CA LEU A 626 12.28 -3.04 12.69
C LEU A 626 13.47 -3.99 12.76
N ALA A 627 14.46 -3.80 11.89
CA ALA A 627 15.74 -4.50 11.94
C ALA A 627 16.75 -3.65 12.71
N PHE A 628 17.61 -4.26 13.51
CA PHE A 628 18.63 -3.56 14.31
C PHE A 628 19.74 -4.52 14.74
N SER A 629 20.88 -3.97 15.20
CA SER A 629 21.95 -4.75 15.81
C SER A 629 21.86 -4.74 17.34
N SER A 630 22.21 -5.84 17.99
CA SER A 630 22.25 -5.92 19.45
C SER A 630 23.32 -6.88 19.97
N ASP A 631 23.91 -6.52 21.10
CA ASP A 631 24.93 -7.32 21.80
C ASP A 631 24.35 -8.48 22.65
N ARG A 632 23.05 -8.74 22.52
CA ARG A 632 22.28 -9.67 23.35
C ARG A 632 22.77 -11.12 23.30
N SER A 633 23.41 -11.54 22.21
CA SER A 633 24.02 -12.87 22.05
C SER A 633 25.47 -12.95 22.53
N GLY A 634 26.07 -11.81 22.91
CA GLY A 634 27.49 -11.69 23.27
C GLY A 634 28.40 -11.21 22.13
N SER A 635 27.85 -11.03 20.92
CA SER A 635 28.39 -10.30 19.77
C SER A 635 27.32 -9.37 19.21
N ASP A 636 27.72 -8.38 18.41
CA ASP A 636 26.76 -7.55 17.69
C ASP A 636 26.13 -8.37 16.55
N ASP A 637 24.89 -8.78 16.77
CA ASP A 637 24.11 -9.62 15.87
C ASP A 637 22.84 -8.90 15.44
N LEU A 638 22.25 -9.29 14.30
CA LEU A 638 21.03 -8.70 13.79
C LEU A 638 19.76 -9.37 14.33
N TYR A 639 18.81 -8.50 14.67
CA TYR A 639 17.49 -8.87 15.17
C TYR A 639 16.40 -8.23 14.33
N LEU A 640 15.25 -8.89 14.30
CA LEU A 640 14.04 -8.40 13.66
C LEU A 640 12.91 -8.35 14.68
N TYR A 641 12.31 -7.17 14.81
CA TYR A 641 11.11 -6.96 15.62
C TYR A 641 9.90 -6.77 14.70
N ASP A 642 8.90 -7.63 14.83
CA ASP A 642 7.59 -7.47 14.15
C ASP A 642 6.66 -6.68 15.06
N ARG A 643 6.41 -5.41 14.71
CA ARG A 643 5.55 -4.52 15.51
C ARG A 643 4.10 -4.97 15.56
N LEU A 644 3.62 -5.69 14.54
CA LEU A 644 2.23 -6.14 14.50
C LEU A 644 1.96 -7.22 15.56
N THR A 645 2.93 -8.11 15.77
CA THR A 645 2.82 -9.24 16.70
C THR A 645 3.57 -9.01 18.01
N SER A 646 4.33 -7.91 18.12
CA SER A 646 5.26 -7.64 19.22
C SER A 646 6.26 -8.79 19.46
N SER A 647 6.68 -9.43 18.38
CA SER A 647 7.62 -10.56 18.45
C SER A 647 9.01 -10.12 18.06
N LEU A 648 9.99 -10.49 18.88
CA LEU A 648 11.41 -10.31 18.62
C LEU A 648 12.05 -11.65 18.27
N GLY A 649 12.82 -11.68 17.18
CA GLY A 649 13.60 -12.85 16.79
C GLY A 649 14.97 -12.48 16.25
N GLU A 650 15.96 -13.36 16.44
CA GLU A 650 17.22 -13.31 15.71
C GLU A 650 17.01 -13.61 14.23
N LEU A 651 17.80 -12.98 13.36
CA LEU A 651 17.84 -13.32 11.94
C LEU A 651 18.67 -14.59 11.72
N SER A 652 18.03 -15.75 11.87
CA SER A 652 18.66 -17.05 11.67
C SER A 652 19.22 -17.21 10.24
N GLY A 653 20.53 -17.47 10.11
CA GLY A 653 21.23 -17.60 8.83
C GLY A 653 21.96 -16.32 8.37
N VAL A 654 21.74 -15.20 9.07
CA VAL A 654 22.48 -13.94 8.90
C VAL A 654 23.59 -13.84 9.94
N ASN A 655 23.26 -14.06 11.21
CA ASN A 655 24.22 -13.93 12.31
C ASN A 655 25.25 -15.05 12.24
N THR A 656 26.52 -14.67 12.06
CA THR A 656 27.64 -15.61 11.94
C THR A 656 28.54 -15.52 13.16
N SER A 657 29.79 -15.98 13.08
CA SER A 657 30.76 -15.76 14.17
C SER A 657 31.41 -14.37 14.14
N GLY A 658 30.99 -13.51 13.22
CA GLY A 658 31.50 -12.16 13.00
C GLY A 658 30.67 -11.09 13.72
N GLU A 659 30.93 -9.82 13.39
CA GLU A 659 30.05 -8.70 13.74
C GLU A 659 29.09 -8.47 12.58
N GLU A 660 27.78 -8.35 12.86
CA GLU A 660 26.76 -7.97 11.89
C GLU A 660 26.01 -6.70 12.33
N LEU A 661 26.07 -5.65 11.49
CA LEU A 661 25.70 -4.28 11.86
C LEU A 661 24.93 -3.56 10.75
N SER A 662 24.35 -2.40 11.10
CA SER A 662 23.77 -1.42 10.15
C SER A 662 22.79 -2.03 9.13
N PRO A 663 21.71 -2.70 9.57
CA PRO A 663 20.79 -3.33 8.66
C PRO A 663 20.00 -2.30 7.83
N SER A 664 19.61 -2.70 6.63
CA SER A 664 18.59 -2.05 5.80
C SER A 664 17.61 -3.10 5.32
N ILE A 665 16.36 -3.04 5.78
CA ILE A 665 15.29 -3.97 5.39
C ILE A 665 14.35 -3.34 4.34
N ARG A 666 14.04 -4.11 3.29
CA ARG A 666 13.08 -3.77 2.24
C ARG A 666 12.24 -4.96 1.83
#